data_AF-A0A7K9JYW2-F1
#
_entry.id   AF-A0A7K9JYW2-F1
#
_cell.length_a   1.000
_cell.length_b   1.000
_cell.length_c   1.000
_cell.angle_alpha   90.00
_cell.angle_beta   90.00
_cell.angle_gamma   90.00
#
_symmetry.space_group_name_H-M   'P 1'
#
loop_
_entity.id
_entity.type
_entity.pdbx_description
1 polymer ?
#
loop_
_entity_poly.entity_id
_entity_poly.type
_entity_poly.pdbx_seq_one_letter_code
_entity_poly.pdbx_strand_id
1 'polypeptide(L)'
;MENEIFTPLLEQFMSSPLVTWVKTFGPLAGGNGTHLEEYVALVDGVYLNEVMLQINPKSANQRINKKVNNDASLRIQNLSILVKQIKTYYQETLQQLIMMSLPNVLIIGKNPFSELGTEEVKKLLLLLLGCAVQCQKKEEFIERIQSLDFDTRAAVAAHIQEVTHNQENVFDLQWMDVIVLTQEYVEPLLKNMALHLKRLIDERDAHSETIIELSEERDCLRFLPHASAAQSPCGSPGMKRTESRQHLSVELADAKAKIRRLRQELEEKTEQLLDCKQELEQMEAELKRLQQENMNLLSDARSARVYRDELDALREKAIRVDKLESEVSRYKERLHDIEFYKARVEELKEDNQVLLETKTMLEDQLEGTRARSDKLHELEKENLQLKAKLHDMEMERDMDRKKIEELMEENMTLEMAQKQSMDESLHLGWELEQINRTTELSEVPQKSLGHEVNELTSSRLLKLEMENQSLLKTVEELQSAVGSVEGSSSRILKMEKENQRLSKKLEELENEIGQEKQSLQNSQNQSKDLMKEKAQLENTLEGLRENSERQIKLLEQENEHLNQTVASLRQRSQISAEARMKEIEKENKILHESIKETSSKLNKIEFEKKQVRKELENYKEKGERAEELENELHRLEKENELLQKKITNLKITCEKIEALEQENSDLEMENRKLKKTLDSLKNLTFQLESLEKENSQLDEENLELRRTIESLKCTSIKVAQLQLENKELESEKEQLKKSLELMKASFKKTERLEVSYQGLDTENQRLQKALENSSKKIQQLESELHDLETENQTLQKNLEELKISSKRLEQLEKENKLLEQETSQLEKDKKHLEKENKRLRQQAEIKDSTLEENNIKISNLERENKSLFKEIVVYKESSLRLKELEKENKELVKRATIDKKTLVTLREDLVNEKLKTQQMNNDLEKLAHELEKIGLNKERLLHDEQSSDD
;
A
#
# COMPACT_ATOMS: atom_id res chain seq x y z
N MET A 1 -66.25 -15.81 -1.15
CA MET A 1 -65.43 -15.99 -2.36
C MET A 1 -63.97 -16.29 -2.05
N GLU A 2 -63.35 -15.72 -1.01
CA GLU A 2 -61.94 -16.05 -0.66
C GLU A 2 -61.74 -17.47 -0.09
N ASN A 3 -62.69 -18.01 0.69
CA ASN A 3 -62.55 -19.36 1.28
C ASN A 3 -62.60 -20.52 0.26
N GLU A 4 -63.26 -20.35 -0.90
CA GLU A 4 -63.33 -21.41 -1.93
C GLU A 4 -62.05 -21.48 -2.78
N ILE A 5 -61.29 -20.37 -2.88
CA ILE A 5 -60.05 -20.28 -3.67
C ILE A 5 -58.83 -20.71 -2.85
N PHE A 6 -58.85 -20.54 -1.53
CA PHE A 6 -57.73 -20.93 -0.66
C PHE A 6 -57.64 -22.44 -0.42
N THR A 7 -58.73 -23.19 -0.62
CA THR A 7 -58.77 -24.64 -0.31
C THR A 7 -57.76 -25.47 -1.15
N PRO A 8 -57.65 -25.29 -2.49
CA PRO A 8 -56.65 -25.98 -3.30
C PRO A 8 -55.20 -25.58 -2.97
N LEU A 9 -54.96 -24.29 -2.68
CA LEU A 9 -53.64 -23.79 -2.30
C LEU A 9 -53.21 -24.35 -0.94
N LEU A 10 -54.16 -24.44 0.00
CA LEU A 10 -53.95 -25.05 1.30
C LEU A 10 -53.64 -26.54 1.19
N GLU A 11 -54.38 -27.30 0.39
CA GLU A 11 -54.12 -28.73 0.15
C GLU A 11 -52.72 -28.96 -0.46
N GLN A 12 -52.34 -28.11 -1.42
CA GLN A 12 -50.99 -28.14 -2.01
C GLN A 12 -49.92 -27.81 -0.97
N PHE A 13 -50.12 -26.77 -0.15
CA PHE A 13 -49.18 -26.39 0.91
C PHE A 13 -49.06 -27.48 1.97
N MET A 14 -50.17 -28.08 2.39
CA MET A 14 -50.18 -29.14 3.41
C MET A 14 -49.55 -30.45 2.92
N SER A 15 -49.47 -30.63 1.59
CA SER A 15 -48.74 -31.73 0.95
C SER A 15 -47.28 -31.39 0.65
N SER A 16 -46.81 -30.17 1.00
CA SER A 16 -45.45 -29.74 0.71
C SER A 16 -44.42 -30.49 1.56
N PRO A 17 -43.18 -30.66 1.06
CA PRO A 17 -42.15 -31.43 1.76
C PRO A 17 -41.83 -30.92 3.18
N LEU A 18 -41.84 -29.60 3.39
CA LEU A 18 -41.61 -29.00 4.70
C LEU A 18 -42.73 -29.29 5.69
N VAL A 19 -43.99 -29.29 5.24
CA VAL A 19 -45.13 -29.64 6.09
C VAL A 19 -45.14 -31.14 6.39
N THR A 20 -44.91 -31.99 5.39
CA THR A 20 -44.80 -33.44 5.60
C THR A 20 -43.69 -33.78 6.60
N TRP A 21 -42.55 -33.10 6.52
CA TRP A 21 -41.48 -33.24 7.51
C TRP A 21 -41.90 -32.77 8.90
N VAL A 22 -42.43 -31.55 9.05
CA VAL A 22 -42.77 -31.01 10.38
C VAL A 22 -43.92 -31.77 11.02
N LYS A 23 -44.76 -32.46 10.25
CA LYS A 23 -45.81 -33.35 10.79
C LYS A 23 -45.26 -34.62 11.41
N THR A 24 -44.01 -35.02 11.16
CA THR A 24 -43.41 -36.21 11.80
C THR A 24 -43.20 -36.04 13.32
N PHE A 25 -43.42 -34.84 13.86
CA PHE A 25 -43.28 -34.53 15.28
C PHE A 25 -44.64 -34.50 15.99
N GLY A 26 -44.63 -34.81 17.29
CA GLY A 26 -45.75 -34.53 18.19
C GLY A 26 -47.12 -35.08 17.76
N PRO A 27 -48.22 -34.39 18.12
CA PRO A 27 -49.59 -34.87 17.89
C PRO A 27 -50.03 -34.94 16.42
N LEU A 28 -49.33 -34.24 15.51
CA LEU A 28 -49.66 -34.18 14.09
C LEU A 28 -49.15 -35.38 13.28
N ALA A 29 -48.28 -36.21 13.87
CA ALA A 29 -47.73 -37.42 13.23
C ALA A 29 -48.76 -38.51 12.95
N GLY A 30 -49.92 -38.46 13.61
CA GLY A 30 -51.00 -39.44 13.46
C GLY A 30 -51.96 -39.21 12.29
N GLY A 31 -51.91 -38.07 11.60
CA GLY A 31 -52.76 -37.77 10.44
C GLY A 31 -54.27 -37.81 10.69
N ASN A 32 -54.72 -37.62 11.93
CA ASN A 32 -56.11 -37.82 12.35
C ASN A 32 -57.01 -36.56 12.21
N GLY A 33 -56.47 -35.43 11.75
CA GLY A 33 -57.18 -34.16 11.61
C GLY A 33 -57.39 -33.72 10.16
N THR A 34 -58.26 -32.74 9.95
CA THR A 34 -58.43 -32.11 8.62
C THR A 34 -57.23 -31.23 8.28
N HIS A 35 -56.91 -31.05 6.99
CA HIS A 35 -55.83 -30.15 6.55
C HIS A 35 -55.95 -28.72 7.12
N LEU A 36 -57.18 -28.25 7.36
CA LEU A 36 -57.44 -26.95 7.97
C LEU A 36 -57.06 -26.92 9.45
N GLU A 37 -57.40 -27.94 10.23
CA GLU A 37 -57.04 -28.04 11.65
C GLU A 37 -55.52 -28.16 11.83
N GLU A 38 -54.88 -28.98 10.99
CA GLU A 38 -53.43 -29.13 10.98
C GLU A 38 -52.73 -27.82 10.61
N TYR A 39 -53.25 -27.07 9.63
CA TYR A 39 -52.70 -25.76 9.26
C TYR A 39 -52.90 -24.72 10.36
N VAL A 40 -54.06 -24.71 11.02
CA VAL A 40 -54.32 -23.82 12.17
C VAL A 40 -53.31 -24.07 13.29
N ALA A 41 -52.96 -25.33 13.55
CA ALA A 41 -51.93 -25.69 14.53
C ALA A 41 -50.51 -25.21 14.14
N LEU A 42 -50.22 -25.04 12.84
CA LEU A 42 -48.95 -24.46 12.39
C LEU A 42 -48.92 -22.93 12.61
N VAL A 43 -50.01 -22.23 12.27
CA VAL A 43 -50.06 -20.76 12.31
C VAL A 43 -50.36 -20.17 13.68
N ASP A 44 -50.85 -20.96 14.64
CA ASP A 44 -51.09 -20.49 16.01
C ASP A 44 -49.80 -20.32 16.85
N GLY A 45 -48.69 -20.83 16.31
CA GLY A 45 -47.35 -20.78 16.89
C GLY A 45 -47.15 -21.71 18.08
N VAL A 46 -48.15 -22.43 18.57
CA VAL A 46 -48.01 -23.32 19.73
C VAL A 46 -47.20 -24.54 19.36
N TYR A 47 -47.62 -25.26 18.32
CA TYR A 47 -46.98 -26.49 17.88
C TYR A 47 -45.53 -26.27 17.45
N LEU A 48 -45.27 -25.23 16.65
CA LEU A 48 -43.92 -24.95 16.15
C LEU A 48 -42.94 -24.53 17.26
N ASN A 49 -43.42 -23.84 18.30
CA ASN A 49 -42.60 -23.59 19.48
C ASN A 49 -42.31 -24.88 20.28
N GLU A 50 -43.22 -25.84 20.34
CA GLU A 50 -42.95 -27.16 20.95
C GLU A 50 -41.90 -27.94 20.15
N VAL A 51 -41.93 -27.87 18.81
CA VAL A 51 -40.88 -28.44 17.96
C VAL A 51 -39.54 -27.73 18.19
N MET A 52 -39.53 -26.39 18.25
CA MET A 52 -38.31 -25.63 18.55
C MET A 52 -37.72 -25.98 19.93
N LEU A 53 -38.56 -26.26 20.92
CA LEU A 53 -38.13 -26.71 22.24
C LEU A 53 -37.46 -28.10 22.21
N GLN A 54 -37.90 -29.00 21.32
CA GLN A 54 -37.24 -30.29 21.10
C GLN A 54 -35.87 -30.11 20.44
N ILE A 55 -35.75 -29.16 19.51
CA ILE A 55 -34.50 -28.83 18.80
C ILE A 55 -33.50 -28.16 19.75
N ASN A 56 -33.96 -27.20 20.55
CA ASN A 56 -33.15 -26.46 21.50
C ASN A 56 -33.77 -26.46 22.91
N PRO A 57 -33.54 -27.51 23.72
CA PRO A 57 -34.10 -27.59 25.07
C PRO A 57 -33.66 -26.46 26.03
N LYS A 58 -32.59 -25.73 25.69
CA LYS A 58 -32.06 -24.62 26.51
C LYS A 58 -32.92 -23.36 26.43
N SER A 59 -33.85 -23.25 25.46
CA SER A 59 -34.70 -22.06 25.25
C SER A 59 -36.00 -22.03 26.10
N ALA A 60 -36.17 -22.94 27.07
CA ALA A 60 -37.42 -23.17 27.83
C ALA A 60 -37.96 -21.99 28.67
N ASN A 61 -37.35 -20.81 28.64
CA ASN A 61 -37.64 -19.70 29.55
C ASN A 61 -38.80 -18.78 29.12
N GLN A 62 -39.41 -18.98 27.94
CA GLN A 62 -40.47 -18.11 27.42
C GLN A 62 -41.86 -18.75 27.55
N ARG A 63 -42.84 -17.98 28.08
CA ARG A 63 -44.23 -18.43 28.26
C ARG A 63 -45.00 -18.31 26.94
N ILE A 64 -45.41 -19.45 26.38
CA ILE A 64 -46.23 -19.55 25.17
C ILE A 64 -47.72 -19.58 25.54
N ASN A 65 -48.57 -18.88 24.78
CA ASN A 65 -50.02 -18.90 24.97
C ASN A 65 -50.62 -20.16 24.36
N LYS A 66 -51.00 -21.14 25.20
CA LYS A 66 -51.58 -22.42 24.73
C LYS A 66 -53.03 -22.33 24.22
N LYS A 67 -53.76 -21.27 24.60
CA LYS A 67 -55.18 -21.07 24.24
C LYS A 67 -55.33 -19.82 23.37
N VAL A 68 -54.95 -19.95 22.11
CA VAL A 68 -54.93 -18.83 21.15
C VAL A 68 -56.33 -18.48 20.65
N ASN A 69 -57.23 -19.46 20.51
CA ASN A 69 -58.63 -19.25 20.08
C ASN A 69 -58.79 -18.39 18.81
N ASN A 70 -57.86 -18.51 17.85
CA ASN A 70 -57.80 -17.72 16.62
C ASN A 70 -57.66 -16.18 16.85
N ASP A 71 -57.19 -15.76 18.02
CA ASP A 71 -56.84 -14.38 18.33
C ASP A 71 -55.54 -13.99 17.59
N ALA A 72 -55.62 -12.95 16.75
CA ALA A 72 -54.50 -12.51 15.93
C ALA A 72 -53.32 -12.01 16.77
N SER A 73 -53.56 -11.31 17.88
CA SER A 73 -52.50 -10.77 18.75
C SER A 73 -51.78 -11.90 19.48
N LEU A 74 -52.52 -12.89 20.00
CA LEU A 74 -51.90 -14.06 20.64
C LEU A 74 -51.08 -14.90 19.65
N ARG A 75 -51.52 -15.01 18.38
CA ARG A 75 -50.71 -15.64 17.32
C ARG A 75 -49.43 -14.88 17.04
N ILE A 76 -49.53 -13.56 16.84
CA ILE A 76 -48.37 -12.71 16.59
C ILE A 76 -47.37 -12.87 17.72
N GLN A 77 -47.82 -12.82 18.98
CA GLN A 77 -46.96 -13.01 20.14
C GLN A 77 -46.25 -14.37 20.14
N ASN A 78 -46.98 -15.48 19.92
CA ASN A 78 -46.38 -16.82 19.89
C ASN A 78 -45.39 -16.98 18.72
N LEU A 79 -45.70 -16.44 17.54
CA LEU A 79 -44.83 -16.50 16.37
C LEU A 79 -43.59 -15.59 16.52
N SER A 80 -43.73 -14.42 17.14
CA SER A 80 -42.59 -13.54 17.48
C SER A 80 -41.62 -14.23 18.43
N ILE A 81 -42.14 -14.95 19.43
CA ILE A 81 -41.34 -15.81 20.32
C ILE A 81 -40.54 -16.84 19.50
N LEU A 82 -41.20 -17.55 18.58
CA LEU A 82 -40.57 -18.57 17.76
C LEU A 82 -39.48 -18.00 16.84
N VAL A 83 -39.79 -16.94 16.09
CA VAL A 83 -38.83 -16.28 15.18
C VAL A 83 -37.61 -15.79 15.95
N LYS A 84 -37.81 -15.22 17.15
CA LYS A 84 -36.73 -14.80 18.04
C LYS A 84 -35.86 -15.98 18.48
N GLN A 85 -36.46 -17.11 18.85
CA GLN A 85 -35.71 -18.32 19.22
C GLN A 85 -34.91 -18.88 18.05
N ILE A 86 -35.50 -18.95 16.85
CA ILE A 86 -34.82 -19.39 15.62
C ILE A 86 -33.64 -18.46 15.32
N LYS A 87 -33.84 -17.15 15.29
CA LYS A 87 -32.78 -16.15 15.06
C LYS A 87 -31.64 -16.31 16.05
N THR A 88 -31.96 -16.36 17.34
CA THR A 88 -30.98 -16.51 18.42
C THR A 88 -30.19 -17.81 18.26
N TYR A 89 -30.85 -18.90 17.85
CA TYR A 89 -30.20 -20.17 17.62
C TYR A 89 -29.19 -20.12 16.47
N TYR A 90 -29.58 -19.56 15.31
CA TYR A 90 -28.66 -19.36 14.18
C TYR A 90 -27.46 -18.49 14.59
N GLN A 91 -27.69 -17.34 15.22
CA GLN A 91 -26.62 -16.40 15.53
C GLN A 91 -25.71 -16.86 16.67
N GLU A 92 -26.27 -17.36 17.78
CA GLU A 92 -25.48 -17.68 18.98
C GLU A 92 -24.97 -19.12 18.99
N THR A 93 -25.78 -20.08 18.51
CA THR A 93 -25.42 -21.50 18.56
C THR A 93 -24.74 -21.96 17.29
N LEU A 94 -25.28 -21.61 16.12
CA LEU A 94 -24.72 -22.03 14.83
C LEU A 94 -23.62 -21.08 14.32
N GLN A 95 -23.50 -19.88 14.88
CA GLN A 95 -22.61 -18.82 14.37
C GLN A 95 -22.90 -18.50 12.90
N GLN A 96 -24.18 -18.45 12.53
CA GLN A 96 -24.67 -18.18 11.18
C GLN A 96 -25.60 -16.97 11.19
N LEU A 97 -25.58 -16.18 10.11
CA LEU A 97 -26.46 -15.03 9.91
C LEU A 97 -27.58 -15.38 8.93
N ILE A 98 -28.83 -15.07 9.28
CA ILE A 98 -29.98 -15.26 8.38
C ILE A 98 -30.04 -14.06 7.42
N MET A 99 -29.55 -14.25 6.20
CA MET A 99 -29.46 -13.22 5.15
C MET A 99 -30.81 -12.96 4.50
N MET A 100 -31.63 -14.00 4.33
CA MET A 100 -33.01 -13.84 3.86
C MET A 100 -33.87 -13.03 4.85
N SER A 101 -35.01 -12.52 4.38
CA SER A 101 -35.99 -11.87 5.25
C SER A 101 -36.55 -12.85 6.30
N LEU A 102 -36.59 -12.42 7.56
CA LEU A 102 -37.24 -13.20 8.62
C LEU A 102 -38.74 -13.37 8.32
N PRO A 103 -39.36 -14.48 8.77
CA PRO A 103 -40.79 -14.72 8.58
C PRO A 103 -41.63 -13.56 9.13
N ASN A 104 -42.50 -12.99 8.30
CA ASN A 104 -43.32 -11.85 8.70
C ASN A 104 -44.52 -12.30 9.53
N VAL A 105 -44.36 -12.26 10.85
CA VAL A 105 -45.37 -12.68 11.83
C VAL A 105 -46.67 -11.87 11.77
N LEU A 106 -46.65 -10.63 11.28
CA LEU A 106 -47.88 -9.82 11.12
C LEU A 106 -48.76 -10.37 9.99
N ILE A 107 -48.15 -10.85 8.91
CA ILE A 107 -48.88 -11.46 7.79
C ILE A 107 -49.52 -12.77 8.24
N ILE A 108 -48.74 -13.65 8.87
CA ILE A 108 -49.22 -14.94 9.38
C ILE A 108 -50.32 -14.73 10.45
N GLY A 109 -50.09 -13.80 11.38
CA GLY A 109 -50.99 -13.55 12.50
C GLY A 109 -52.32 -12.89 12.12
N LYS A 110 -52.32 -11.97 11.15
CA LYS A 110 -53.54 -11.24 10.71
C LYS A 110 -54.27 -11.96 9.57
N ASN A 111 -53.53 -12.45 8.59
CA ASN A 111 -54.05 -13.04 7.36
C ASN A 111 -53.46 -14.44 7.10
N PRO A 112 -53.64 -15.41 8.02
CA PRO A 112 -53.05 -16.76 7.92
C PRO A 112 -53.52 -17.54 6.69
N PHE A 113 -54.74 -17.29 6.20
CA PHE A 113 -55.36 -17.99 5.08
C PHE A 113 -55.16 -17.24 3.75
N SER A 114 -54.02 -16.58 3.59
CA SER A 114 -53.63 -15.90 2.36
C SER A 114 -52.42 -16.58 1.74
N GLU A 115 -52.22 -16.41 0.43
CA GLU A 115 -51.04 -16.93 -0.28
C GLU A 115 -49.74 -16.41 0.33
N LEU A 116 -49.71 -15.11 0.67
CA LEU A 116 -48.59 -14.52 1.41
C LEU A 116 -48.42 -15.15 2.79
N GLY A 117 -49.51 -15.45 3.49
CA GLY A 117 -49.48 -16.16 4.78
C GLY A 117 -48.81 -17.53 4.66
N THR A 118 -49.19 -18.33 3.65
CA THR A 118 -48.58 -19.66 3.42
C THR A 118 -47.10 -19.56 3.06
N GLU A 119 -46.68 -18.56 2.27
CA GLU A 119 -45.27 -18.35 1.95
C GLU A 119 -44.45 -17.93 3.17
N GLU A 120 -44.99 -17.08 4.06
CA GLU A 120 -44.29 -16.72 5.29
C GLU A 120 -44.20 -17.90 6.27
N VAL A 121 -45.22 -18.78 6.34
CA VAL A 121 -45.14 -20.03 7.10
C VAL A 121 -44.11 -20.98 6.49
N LYS A 122 -44.00 -21.05 5.16
CA LYS A 122 -42.96 -21.84 4.48
C LYS A 122 -41.56 -21.40 4.90
N LYS A 123 -41.28 -20.10 4.93
CA LYS A 123 -39.99 -19.55 5.43
C LYS A 123 -39.74 -19.96 6.88
N LEU A 124 -40.76 -19.89 7.73
CA LEU A 124 -40.68 -20.29 9.13
C LEU A 124 -40.31 -21.77 9.28
N LEU A 125 -40.95 -22.66 8.52
CA LEU A 125 -40.65 -24.10 8.52
C LEU A 125 -39.26 -24.40 7.95
N LEU A 126 -38.85 -23.66 6.91
CA LEU A 126 -37.55 -23.78 6.28
C LEU A 126 -36.40 -23.46 7.25
N LEU A 127 -36.51 -22.36 7.99
CA LEU A 127 -35.53 -22.00 9.02
C LEU A 127 -35.57 -22.96 10.23
N LEU A 128 -36.75 -23.45 10.60
CA LEU A 128 -36.89 -24.46 11.66
C LEU A 128 -36.23 -25.79 11.28
N LEU A 129 -36.35 -26.21 10.02
CA LEU A 129 -35.63 -27.37 9.46
C LEU A 129 -34.12 -27.17 9.55
N GLY A 130 -33.62 -26.00 9.17
CA GLY A 130 -32.20 -25.68 9.27
C GLY A 130 -31.68 -25.69 10.71
N CYS A 131 -32.50 -25.30 11.69
CA CYS A 131 -32.18 -25.49 13.11
C CYS A 131 -32.11 -26.99 13.47
N ALA A 132 -33.11 -27.78 13.05
CA ALA A 132 -33.23 -29.20 13.39
C ALA A 132 -32.05 -30.05 12.87
N VAL A 133 -31.63 -29.85 11.62
CA VAL A 133 -30.57 -30.64 10.99
C VAL A 133 -29.15 -30.21 11.41
N GLN A 134 -29.04 -29.06 12.07
CA GLN A 134 -27.78 -28.53 12.61
C GLN A 134 -27.75 -28.54 14.15
N CYS A 135 -28.73 -29.17 14.82
CA CYS A 135 -28.77 -29.25 16.27
C CYS A 135 -27.90 -30.36 16.86
N GLN A 136 -27.74 -30.34 18.19
CA GLN A 136 -26.97 -31.35 18.92
C GLN A 136 -27.54 -32.77 18.79
N LYS A 137 -28.84 -32.89 18.48
CA LYS A 137 -29.55 -34.14 18.26
C LYS A 137 -29.94 -34.35 16.80
N LYS A 138 -29.21 -33.75 15.85
CA LYS A 138 -29.55 -33.75 14.42
C LYS A 138 -29.78 -35.14 13.86
N GLU A 139 -29.11 -36.17 14.38
CA GLU A 139 -29.27 -37.57 13.98
C GLU A 139 -30.74 -38.03 14.16
N GLU A 140 -31.39 -37.68 15.27
CA GLU A 140 -32.81 -38.02 15.52
C GLU A 140 -33.75 -37.34 14.49
N PHE A 141 -33.40 -36.14 14.02
CA PHE A 141 -34.18 -35.41 13.03
C PHE A 141 -33.92 -35.92 11.61
N ILE A 142 -32.67 -36.30 11.30
CA ILE A 142 -32.26 -36.89 10.03
C ILE A 142 -32.88 -38.27 9.84
N GLU A 143 -32.92 -39.11 10.89
CA GLU A 143 -33.59 -40.42 10.84
C GLU A 143 -35.09 -40.28 10.49
N ARG A 144 -35.78 -39.27 11.05
CA ARG A 144 -37.17 -38.98 10.69
C ARG A 144 -37.31 -38.54 9.23
N ILE A 145 -36.38 -37.73 8.71
CA ILE A 145 -36.34 -37.38 7.28
C ILE A 145 -36.11 -38.61 6.41
N GLN A 146 -35.25 -39.54 6.84
CA GLN A 146 -35.00 -40.80 6.14
C GLN A 146 -36.21 -41.74 6.14
N SER A 147 -37.14 -41.61 7.10
CA SER A 147 -38.38 -42.38 7.11
C SER A 147 -39.43 -41.90 6.09
N LEU A 148 -39.25 -40.70 5.51
CA LEU A 148 -40.11 -40.15 4.47
C LEU A 148 -39.92 -40.89 3.14
N ASP A 149 -40.92 -40.77 2.26
CA ASP A 149 -40.84 -41.28 0.89
C ASP A 149 -39.69 -40.61 0.09
N PHE A 150 -39.31 -41.24 -1.01
CA PHE A 150 -38.13 -40.85 -1.77
C PHE A 150 -38.21 -39.41 -2.30
N ASP A 151 -39.36 -39.02 -2.86
CA ASP A 151 -39.54 -37.71 -3.49
C ASP A 151 -39.57 -36.60 -2.43
N THR A 152 -40.28 -36.82 -1.32
CA THR A 152 -40.29 -35.91 -0.18
C THR A 152 -38.90 -35.77 0.43
N ARG A 153 -38.16 -36.87 0.60
CA ARG A 153 -36.79 -36.84 1.14
C ARG A 153 -35.85 -36.04 0.25
N ALA A 154 -35.91 -36.24 -1.07
CA ALA A 154 -35.10 -35.50 -2.02
C ALA A 154 -35.41 -33.99 -1.97
N ALA A 155 -36.70 -33.63 -1.87
CA ALA A 155 -37.10 -32.23 -1.77
C ALA A 155 -36.73 -31.60 -0.41
N VAL A 156 -36.85 -32.32 0.70
CA VAL A 156 -36.36 -31.87 2.02
C VAL A 156 -34.84 -31.69 1.99
N ALA A 157 -34.09 -32.58 1.32
CA ALA A 157 -32.65 -32.43 1.16
C ALA A 157 -32.28 -31.16 0.37
N ALA A 158 -33.05 -30.80 -0.66
CA ALA A 158 -32.89 -29.53 -1.36
C ALA A 158 -33.14 -28.32 -0.43
N HIS A 159 -34.18 -28.38 0.41
CA HIS A 159 -34.42 -27.35 1.43
C HIS A 159 -33.33 -27.28 2.51
N ILE A 160 -32.73 -28.41 2.89
CA ILE A 160 -31.55 -28.40 3.78
C ILE A 160 -30.41 -27.65 3.10
N GLN A 161 -30.10 -27.95 1.85
CA GLN A 161 -29.06 -27.24 1.09
C GLN A 161 -29.37 -25.73 1.00
N GLU A 162 -30.63 -25.37 0.78
CA GLU A 162 -31.12 -23.99 0.72
C GLU A 162 -30.85 -23.18 2.01
N VAL A 163 -30.86 -23.82 3.19
CA VAL A 163 -30.62 -23.14 4.49
C VAL A 163 -29.27 -23.43 5.14
N THR A 164 -28.40 -24.19 4.48
CA THR A 164 -27.07 -24.54 5.01
C THR A 164 -25.93 -24.20 4.06
N HIS A 165 -26.15 -24.24 2.74
CA HIS A 165 -25.12 -24.02 1.74
C HIS A 165 -25.36 -22.76 0.87
N ASN A 166 -26.61 -22.27 0.80
CA ASN A 166 -26.92 -21.05 0.05
C ASN A 166 -26.63 -19.79 0.90
N GLN A 167 -25.55 -19.10 0.54
CA GLN A 167 -25.11 -17.87 1.22
C GLN A 167 -26.08 -16.69 1.09
N GLU A 168 -26.98 -16.71 0.10
CA GLU A 168 -28.05 -15.69 -0.02
C GLU A 168 -29.11 -15.82 1.07
N ASN A 169 -29.28 -17.02 1.62
CA ASN A 169 -30.25 -17.31 2.68
C ASN A 169 -29.63 -17.34 4.06
N VAL A 170 -28.49 -18.04 4.21
CA VAL A 170 -27.77 -18.19 5.48
C VAL A 170 -26.27 -18.06 5.24
N PHE A 171 -25.64 -17.12 5.93
CA PHE A 171 -24.20 -16.86 5.83
C PHE A 171 -23.46 -17.42 7.05
N ASP A 172 -22.52 -18.33 6.82
CA ASP A 172 -21.73 -18.97 7.88
C ASP A 172 -20.54 -18.09 8.30
N LEU A 173 -20.50 -17.67 9.56
CA LEU A 173 -19.38 -16.87 10.08
C LEU A 173 -18.12 -17.72 10.29
N GLN A 174 -18.25 -19.06 10.37
CA GLN A 174 -17.10 -19.98 10.48
C GLN A 174 -16.42 -20.22 9.13
N TRP A 175 -17.03 -19.81 8.01
CA TRP A 175 -16.41 -19.88 6.68
C TRP A 175 -15.08 -19.09 6.61
N MET A 176 -14.89 -18.18 7.55
CA MET A 176 -13.68 -17.41 7.77
C MET A 176 -12.49 -18.25 8.27
N ASP A 177 -12.72 -19.31 9.05
CA ASP A 177 -11.65 -20.15 9.62
C ASP A 177 -11.09 -21.17 8.60
N VAL A 178 -11.74 -21.34 7.44
CA VAL A 178 -11.35 -22.31 6.40
C VAL A 178 -10.40 -21.71 5.36
N ILE A 179 -10.30 -20.39 5.26
CA ILE A 179 -9.40 -19.67 4.34
C ILE A 179 -8.01 -19.50 4.99
N VAL A 180 -7.39 -20.61 5.43
CA VAL A 180 -6.09 -20.62 6.12
C VAL A 180 -4.90 -20.42 5.16
N LEU A 181 -5.12 -20.07 3.88
CA LEU A 181 -4.06 -20.07 2.87
C LEU A 181 -3.87 -18.78 2.06
N THR A 182 -4.56 -17.67 2.37
CA THR A 182 -4.33 -16.42 1.63
C THR A 182 -4.30 -15.16 2.51
N GLN A 183 -3.07 -14.67 2.71
CA GLN A 183 -2.66 -13.29 3.03
C GLN A 183 -3.15 -12.68 4.37
N GLU A 184 -2.18 -12.39 5.25
CA GLU A 184 -2.28 -11.59 6.49
C GLU A 184 -2.99 -10.21 6.32
N TYR A 185 -3.13 -9.73 5.08
CA TYR A 185 -3.82 -8.48 4.76
C TYR A 185 -5.34 -8.62 4.53
N VAL A 186 -5.83 -9.82 4.20
CA VAL A 186 -7.24 -10.04 3.81
C VAL A 186 -8.10 -10.45 5.00
N GLU A 187 -7.51 -11.15 5.97
CA GLU A 187 -8.19 -11.62 7.18
C GLU A 187 -8.81 -10.48 8.02
N PRO A 188 -8.15 -9.33 8.27
CA PRO A 188 -8.77 -8.20 8.97
C PRO A 188 -9.92 -7.58 8.18
N LEU A 189 -9.84 -7.56 6.84
CA LEU A 189 -10.89 -7.02 5.98
C LEU A 189 -12.13 -7.91 6.00
N LEU A 190 -11.95 -9.23 5.86
CA LEU A 190 -13.06 -10.19 5.94
C LEU A 190 -13.70 -10.16 7.33
N LYS A 191 -12.91 -10.03 8.40
CA LYS A 191 -13.42 -9.92 9.78
C LYS A 191 -14.23 -8.65 9.98
N ASN A 192 -13.75 -7.52 9.44
CA ASN A 192 -14.51 -6.27 9.45
C ASN A 192 -15.81 -6.39 8.65
N MET A 193 -15.78 -7.03 7.47
CA MET A 193 -16.97 -7.27 6.66
C MET A 193 -17.99 -8.14 7.40
N ALA A 194 -17.58 -9.22 8.05
CA ALA A 194 -18.46 -10.06 8.86
C ALA A 194 -19.08 -9.28 10.03
N LEU A 195 -18.31 -8.43 10.71
CA LEU A 195 -18.81 -7.54 11.76
C LEU A 195 -19.83 -6.52 11.22
N HIS A 196 -19.58 -5.95 10.04
CA HIS A 196 -20.51 -5.03 9.40
C HIS A 196 -21.80 -5.72 8.95
N LEU A 197 -21.70 -6.91 8.35
CA LEU A 197 -22.86 -7.71 7.95
C LEU A 197 -23.72 -8.09 9.16
N LYS A 198 -23.08 -8.55 10.25
CA LYS A 198 -23.79 -8.83 11.51
C LYS A 198 -24.54 -7.61 12.01
N ARG A 199 -23.89 -6.43 12.07
CA ARG A 199 -24.53 -5.18 12.50
C ARG A 199 -25.73 -4.81 11.63
N LEU A 200 -25.60 -4.87 10.30
CA LEU A 200 -26.69 -4.54 9.38
C LEU A 200 -27.90 -5.47 9.54
N ILE A 201 -27.66 -6.76 9.77
CA ILE A 201 -28.73 -7.75 10.00
C ILE A 201 -29.38 -7.52 11.36
N ASP A 202 -28.59 -7.22 12.39
CA ASP A 202 -29.12 -6.88 13.71
C ASP A 202 -29.98 -5.61 13.66
N GLU A 203 -29.57 -4.58 12.91
CA GLU A 203 -30.36 -3.37 12.66
C GLU A 203 -31.66 -3.66 11.89
N ARG A 204 -31.58 -4.43 10.79
CA ARG A 204 -32.75 -4.85 10.00
C ARG A 204 -33.79 -5.55 10.87
N ASP A 205 -33.33 -6.48 11.70
CA ASP A 205 -34.20 -7.28 12.55
C ASP A 205 -34.78 -6.46 13.71
N ALA A 206 -33.98 -5.57 14.31
CA ALA A 206 -34.46 -4.64 15.33
C ALA A 206 -35.57 -3.73 14.79
N HIS A 207 -35.40 -3.20 13.57
CA HIS A 207 -36.47 -2.43 12.90
C HIS A 207 -37.71 -3.28 12.64
N SER A 208 -37.54 -4.55 12.26
CA SER A 208 -38.66 -5.47 12.07
C SER A 208 -39.42 -5.73 13.37
N GLU A 209 -38.72 -5.89 14.51
CA GLU A 209 -39.32 -5.99 15.85
C GLU A 209 -40.09 -4.71 16.22
N THR A 210 -39.49 -3.52 16.03
CA THR A 210 -40.17 -2.23 16.27
C THR A 210 -41.43 -2.06 15.42
N ILE A 211 -41.42 -2.50 14.15
CA ILE A 211 -42.60 -2.45 13.28
C ILE A 211 -43.73 -3.33 13.83
N ILE A 212 -43.40 -4.50 14.39
CA ILE A 212 -44.37 -5.39 15.02
C ILE A 212 -44.98 -4.71 16.26
N GLU A 213 -44.15 -4.20 17.16
CA GLU A 213 -44.59 -3.50 18.39
C GLU A 213 -45.50 -2.31 18.08
N LEU A 214 -45.08 -1.41 17.18
CA LEU A 214 -45.88 -0.25 16.77
C LEU A 214 -47.19 -0.66 16.08
N SER A 215 -47.18 -1.76 15.34
CA SER A 215 -48.38 -2.29 14.68
C SER A 215 -49.38 -2.85 15.69
N GLU A 216 -48.90 -3.48 16.77
CA GLU A 216 -49.74 -3.97 17.86
C GLU A 216 -50.31 -2.80 18.70
N GLU A 217 -49.48 -1.79 19.03
CA GLU A 217 -49.92 -0.59 19.75
C GLU A 217 -51.02 0.20 19.00
N ARG A 218 -50.83 0.40 17.69
CA ARG A 218 -51.81 1.07 16.82
C ARG A 218 -53.16 0.35 16.85
N ASP A 219 -53.13 -0.98 16.78
CA ASP A 219 -54.35 -1.78 16.71
C ASP A 219 -55.04 -1.83 18.09
N CYS A 220 -54.30 -1.84 19.20
CA CYS A 220 -54.87 -1.69 20.55
C CYS A 220 -55.66 -0.39 20.75
N LEU A 221 -55.23 0.73 20.17
CA LEU A 221 -55.91 2.02 20.28
C LEU A 221 -57.23 2.10 19.48
N ARG A 222 -57.42 1.26 18.45
CA ARG A 222 -58.64 1.25 17.62
C ARG A 222 -59.86 0.58 18.27
N PHE A 223 -59.68 -0.21 19.34
CA PHE A 223 -60.75 -1.01 19.96
C PHE A 223 -61.41 -0.38 21.21
N LEU A 224 -61.12 0.89 21.55
CA LEU A 224 -61.85 1.59 22.62
C LEU A 224 -63.25 2.04 22.15
N PRO A 225 -64.37 1.64 22.80
CA PRO A 225 -65.71 2.03 22.38
C PRO A 225 -65.99 3.52 22.61
N HIS A 226 -66.34 4.24 21.54
CA HIS A 226 -66.85 5.61 21.59
C HIS A 226 -68.28 5.63 22.15
N ALA A 227 -68.49 6.27 23.31
CA ALA A 227 -69.82 6.44 23.90
C ALA A 227 -70.64 7.49 23.13
N SER A 228 -71.81 7.06 22.64
CA SER A 228 -72.77 7.80 21.84
C SER A 228 -73.43 8.96 22.61
N ALA A 229 -73.38 10.17 22.03
CA ALA A 229 -74.11 11.33 22.50
C ALA A 229 -75.61 11.24 22.15
N ALA A 230 -76.49 11.23 23.16
CA ALA A 230 -77.94 11.30 23.00
C ALA A 230 -78.46 12.73 23.23
N GLN A 231 -79.45 13.15 22.42
CA GLN A 231 -80.10 14.47 22.38
C GLN A 231 -81.44 14.52 23.17
N SER A 232 -81.69 15.67 23.83
CA SER A 232 -83.00 16.40 24.05
C SER A 232 -84.12 15.79 24.94
N PRO A 233 -85.20 16.51 25.40
CA PRO A 233 -85.55 17.96 25.45
C PRO A 233 -86.09 18.49 26.82
N CYS A 234 -86.37 19.80 26.88
CA CYS A 234 -86.98 20.57 27.98
C CYS A 234 -88.54 20.51 28.01
N GLY A 235 -89.17 20.55 29.20
CA GLY A 235 -90.62 20.78 29.41
C GLY A 235 -91.04 20.76 30.90
N SER A 236 -91.64 21.83 31.42
CA SER A 236 -92.03 22.06 32.86
C SER A 236 -93.53 21.71 33.11
N PRO A 237 -94.19 21.98 34.29
CA PRO A 237 -93.80 22.16 35.71
C PRO A 237 -94.69 21.39 36.74
N GLY A 238 -94.24 21.14 37.98
CA GLY A 238 -95.17 20.85 39.10
C GLY A 238 -94.63 20.16 40.36
N MET A 239 -94.51 20.92 41.45
CA MET A 239 -94.69 20.49 42.85
C MET A 239 -93.88 19.31 43.44
N LYS A 240 -92.55 19.31 43.29
CA LYS A 240 -91.59 18.62 44.22
C LYS A 240 -90.32 19.48 44.46
N ARG A 241 -90.49 20.81 44.53
CA ARG A 241 -89.44 21.79 44.18
C ARG A 241 -88.39 22.14 45.23
N THR A 242 -88.39 21.60 46.44
CA THR A 242 -87.39 21.95 47.47
C THR A 242 -86.27 20.93 47.59
N GLU A 243 -86.57 19.64 47.71
CA GLU A 243 -85.54 18.59 47.82
C GLU A 243 -84.87 18.31 46.46
N SER A 244 -85.65 18.17 45.39
CA SER A 244 -85.12 18.00 44.01
C SER A 244 -84.25 19.18 43.59
N ARG A 245 -84.59 20.42 43.96
CA ARG A 245 -83.80 21.61 43.61
C ARG A 245 -82.49 21.69 44.39
N GLN A 246 -82.46 21.23 45.63
CA GLN A 246 -81.23 21.13 46.43
C GLN A 246 -80.32 20.02 45.91
N HIS A 247 -80.87 18.83 45.58
CA HIS A 247 -80.11 17.76 44.93
C HIS A 247 -79.57 18.17 43.56
N LEU A 248 -80.38 18.82 42.71
CA LEU A 248 -79.93 19.39 41.44
C LEU A 248 -78.90 20.52 41.63
N SER A 249 -79.00 21.31 42.70
CA SER A 249 -78.00 22.35 43.01
C SER A 249 -76.66 21.74 43.43
N VAL A 250 -76.69 20.64 44.19
CA VAL A 250 -75.48 19.89 44.59
C VAL A 250 -74.88 19.18 43.38
N GLU A 251 -75.68 18.49 42.57
CA GLU A 251 -75.21 17.87 41.32
C GLU A 251 -74.65 18.89 40.34
N LEU A 252 -75.26 20.08 40.22
CA LEU A 252 -74.73 21.18 39.41
C LEU A 252 -73.42 21.74 39.99
N ALA A 253 -73.29 21.80 41.32
CA ALA A 253 -72.07 22.23 41.98
C ALA A 253 -70.94 21.19 41.79
N ASP A 254 -71.25 19.90 41.89
CA ASP A 254 -70.32 18.80 41.62
C ASP A 254 -69.92 18.74 40.15
N ALA A 255 -70.87 18.91 39.23
CA ALA A 255 -70.58 19.03 37.81
C ALA A 255 -69.69 20.26 37.52
N LYS A 256 -69.95 21.41 38.15
CA LYS A 256 -69.08 22.59 38.05
C LYS A 256 -67.70 22.36 38.65
N ALA A 257 -67.60 21.66 39.79
CA ALA A 257 -66.32 21.31 40.40
C ALA A 257 -65.53 20.34 39.53
N LYS A 258 -66.21 19.37 38.90
CA LYS A 258 -65.62 18.44 37.94
C LYS A 258 -65.14 19.15 36.68
N ILE A 259 -65.91 20.12 36.15
CA ILE A 259 -65.48 20.98 35.05
C ILE A 259 -64.25 21.80 35.42
N ARG A 260 -64.16 22.33 36.65
CA ARG A 260 -62.96 23.07 37.10
C ARG A 260 -61.74 22.15 37.19
N ARG A 261 -61.89 20.95 37.75
CA ARG A 261 -60.80 19.95 37.80
C ARG A 261 -60.34 19.55 36.40
N LEU A 262 -61.27 19.25 35.49
CA LEU A 262 -60.93 18.90 34.10
C LEU A 262 -60.26 20.07 33.35
N ARG A 263 -60.63 21.32 33.65
CA ARG A 263 -59.95 22.50 33.08
C ARG A 263 -58.52 22.64 33.60
N GLN A 264 -58.34 22.42 34.90
CA GLN A 264 -57.01 22.47 35.52
C GLN A 264 -56.12 21.32 35.01
N GLU A 265 -56.64 20.10 34.94
CA GLU A 265 -55.93 18.96 34.32
C GLU A 265 -55.61 19.24 32.84
N LEU A 266 -56.50 19.89 32.10
CA LEU A 266 -56.22 20.29 30.72
C LEU A 266 -55.09 21.33 30.65
N GLU A 267 -55.09 22.35 31.53
CA GLU A 267 -54.01 23.34 31.62
C GLU A 267 -52.67 22.68 31.98
N GLU A 268 -52.63 21.83 33.01
CA GLU A 268 -51.44 21.08 33.41
C GLU A 268 -50.93 20.15 32.28
N LYS A 269 -51.84 19.50 31.54
CA LYS A 269 -51.48 18.68 30.38
C LYS A 269 -51.00 19.52 29.19
N THR A 270 -51.48 20.76 29.05
CA THR A 270 -51.04 21.67 27.99
C THR A 270 -49.65 22.22 28.28
N GLU A 271 -49.33 22.48 29.55
CA GLU A 271 -48.00 22.87 30.02
C GLU A 271 -47.00 21.72 29.84
N GLN A 272 -47.33 20.51 30.30
CA GLN A 272 -46.50 19.31 30.08
C GLN A 272 -46.23 19.04 28.58
N LEU A 273 -47.24 19.25 27.72
CA LEU A 273 -47.07 19.12 26.27
C LEU A 273 -46.12 20.19 25.69
N LEU A 274 -46.11 21.39 26.27
CA LEU A 274 -45.21 22.46 25.84
C LEU A 274 -43.76 22.14 26.23
N ASP A 275 -43.55 21.67 27.45
CA ASP A 275 -42.22 21.24 27.94
C ASP A 275 -41.68 20.08 27.09
N CYS A 276 -42.50 19.05 26.85
CA CYS A 276 -42.12 17.93 25.99
C CYS A 276 -41.80 18.37 24.55
N LYS A 277 -42.49 19.39 24.03
CA LYS A 277 -42.19 19.94 22.70
C LYS A 277 -40.86 20.67 22.68
N GLN A 278 -40.54 21.44 23.72
CA GLN A 278 -39.24 22.11 23.83
C GLN A 278 -38.09 21.12 23.96
N GLU A 279 -38.26 20.08 24.78
CA GLU A 279 -37.28 18.99 24.89
C GLU A 279 -37.09 18.31 23.53
N LEU A 280 -38.18 18.03 22.79
CA LEU A 280 -38.10 17.44 21.46
C LEU A 280 -37.34 18.35 20.46
N GLU A 281 -37.63 19.65 20.44
CA GLU A 281 -36.92 20.62 19.59
C GLU A 281 -35.44 20.70 19.94
N GLN A 282 -35.10 20.63 21.22
CA GLN A 282 -33.71 20.65 21.70
C GLN A 282 -32.96 19.37 21.29
N MET A 283 -33.60 18.21 21.43
CA MET A 283 -33.06 16.93 20.97
C MET A 283 -32.92 16.88 19.44
N GLU A 284 -33.85 17.46 18.67
CA GLU A 284 -33.73 17.59 17.22
C GLU A 284 -32.55 18.49 16.81
N ALA A 285 -32.32 19.59 17.54
CA ALA A 285 -31.18 20.48 17.30
C ALA A 285 -29.85 19.77 17.60
N GLU A 286 -29.79 19.01 18.70
CA GLU A 286 -28.61 18.23 19.05
C GLU A 286 -28.34 17.09 18.07
N LEU A 287 -29.39 16.41 17.59
CA LEU A 287 -29.29 15.40 16.53
C LEU A 287 -28.69 16.00 15.25
N LYS A 288 -29.16 17.18 14.82
CA LYS A 288 -28.61 17.89 13.66
C LYS A 288 -27.14 18.27 13.87
N ARG A 289 -26.77 18.73 15.07
CA ARG A 289 -25.38 19.03 15.43
C ARG A 289 -24.49 17.79 15.32
N LEU A 290 -24.92 16.67 15.90
CA LEU A 290 -24.20 15.39 15.86
C LEU A 290 -24.12 14.83 14.44
N GLN A 291 -25.18 14.98 13.63
CA GLN A 291 -25.14 14.59 12.21
C GLN A 291 -24.11 15.40 11.42
N GLN A 292 -24.03 16.71 11.64
CA GLN A 292 -23.01 17.56 11.01
C GLN A 292 -21.60 17.19 11.46
N GLU A 293 -21.42 16.94 12.76
CA GLU A 293 -20.14 16.50 13.33
C GLU A 293 -19.69 15.16 12.73
N ASN A 294 -20.62 14.20 12.59
CA ASN A 294 -20.34 12.90 11.97
C ASN A 294 -19.96 13.04 10.48
N MET A 295 -20.61 13.95 9.73
CA MET A 295 -20.22 14.25 8.35
C MET A 295 -18.81 14.83 8.25
N ASN A 296 -18.43 15.71 9.18
CA ASN A 296 -17.08 16.26 9.24
C ASN A 296 -16.06 15.16 9.59
N LEU A 297 -16.32 14.34 10.60
CA LEU A 297 -15.47 13.21 10.97
C LEU A 297 -15.32 12.18 9.83
N LEU A 298 -16.37 11.95 9.05
CA LEU A 298 -16.32 11.11 7.84
C LEU A 298 -15.43 11.72 6.76
N SER A 299 -15.45 13.04 6.58
CA SER A 299 -14.55 13.75 5.68
C SER A 299 -13.10 13.61 6.15
N ASP A 300 -12.84 13.81 7.44
CA ASP A 300 -11.50 13.67 8.04
C ASP A 300 -10.97 12.23 7.95
N ALA A 301 -11.83 11.24 8.13
CA ALA A 301 -11.48 9.83 7.96
C ALA A 301 -11.18 9.47 6.48
N ARG A 302 -11.75 10.20 5.52
CA ARG A 302 -11.43 10.05 4.09
C ARG A 302 -10.08 10.69 3.78
N SER A 303 -9.82 11.92 4.23
CA SER A 303 -8.52 12.58 4.02
C SER A 303 -7.38 11.81 4.72
N ALA A 304 -7.59 11.30 5.93
CA ALA A 304 -6.62 10.45 6.62
C ALA A 304 -6.32 9.13 5.89
N ARG A 305 -7.28 8.59 5.13
CA ARG A 305 -7.04 7.44 4.24
C ARG A 305 -6.15 7.83 3.07
N VAL A 306 -6.47 8.92 2.38
CA VAL A 306 -5.64 9.42 1.26
C VAL A 306 -4.20 9.68 1.71
N TYR A 307 -4.00 10.30 2.88
CA TYR A 307 -2.64 10.51 3.40
C TYR A 307 -1.90 9.22 3.76
N ARG A 308 -2.62 8.17 4.19
CA ARG A 308 -1.99 6.85 4.37
C ARG A 308 -1.58 6.23 3.06
N ASP A 309 -2.43 6.29 2.04
CA ASP A 309 -2.12 5.77 0.71
C ASP A 309 -0.90 6.50 0.10
N GLU A 310 -0.82 7.83 0.29
CA GLU A 310 0.35 8.63 -0.11
C GLU A 310 1.61 8.23 0.66
N LEU A 311 1.52 8.02 1.97
CA LEU A 311 2.65 7.56 2.79
C LEU A 311 3.12 6.16 2.36
N ASP A 312 2.21 5.25 2.04
CA ASP A 312 2.55 3.90 1.59
C ASP A 312 3.20 3.93 0.20
N ALA A 313 2.70 4.76 -0.72
CA ALA A 313 3.35 4.99 -2.01
C ALA A 313 4.75 5.60 -1.86
N LEU A 314 4.95 6.50 -0.90
CA LEU A 314 6.27 7.07 -0.60
C LEU A 314 7.21 6.04 0.04
N ARG A 315 6.71 5.16 0.92
CA ARG A 315 7.48 4.04 1.49
C ARG A 315 7.94 3.06 0.43
N GLU A 316 7.06 2.67 -0.50
CA GLU A 316 7.46 1.81 -1.61
C GLU A 316 8.52 2.46 -2.51
N LYS A 317 8.40 3.78 -2.76
CA LYS A 317 9.43 4.54 -3.49
C LYS A 317 10.75 4.55 -2.73
N ALA A 318 10.75 4.75 -1.42
CA ALA A 318 11.97 4.72 -0.60
C ALA A 318 12.64 3.34 -0.67
N ILE A 319 11.89 2.26 -0.48
CA ILE A 319 12.41 0.88 -0.59
C ILE A 319 12.99 0.63 -2.00
N ARG A 320 12.36 1.17 -3.04
CA ARG A 320 12.88 1.05 -4.42
C ARG A 320 14.18 1.82 -4.59
N VAL A 321 14.32 3.00 -3.99
CA VAL A 321 15.57 3.77 -3.99
C VAL A 321 16.67 2.97 -3.29
N ASP A 322 16.43 2.41 -2.10
CA ASP A 322 17.42 1.61 -1.38
C ASP A 322 17.92 0.40 -2.19
N LYS A 323 17.01 -0.26 -2.93
CA LYS A 323 17.36 -1.36 -3.85
C LYS A 323 18.24 -0.88 -5.00
N LEU A 324 17.89 0.25 -5.61
CA LEU A 324 18.67 0.84 -6.70
C LEU A 324 20.04 1.31 -6.20
N GLU A 325 20.13 1.90 -5.01
CA GLU A 325 21.41 2.29 -4.39
C GLU A 325 22.30 1.07 -4.10
N SER A 326 21.70 -0.03 -3.66
CA SER A 326 22.40 -1.31 -3.46
C SER A 326 22.89 -1.90 -4.79
N GLU A 327 22.11 -1.79 -5.86
CA GLU A 327 22.53 -2.18 -7.22
C GLU A 327 23.67 -1.30 -7.74
N VAL A 328 23.56 0.03 -7.59
CA VAL A 328 24.63 0.97 -7.97
C VAL A 328 25.91 0.67 -7.20
N SER A 329 25.82 0.35 -5.92
CA SER A 329 26.99 -0.03 -5.11
C SER A 329 27.64 -1.31 -5.63
N ARG A 330 26.86 -2.34 -5.95
CA ARG A 330 27.37 -3.56 -6.60
C ARG A 330 28.00 -3.30 -7.96
N TYR A 331 27.40 -2.42 -8.78
CA TYR A 331 28.00 -2.04 -10.06
C TYR A 331 29.31 -1.27 -9.90
N LYS A 332 29.43 -0.44 -8.87
CA LYS A 332 30.70 0.21 -8.52
C LYS A 332 31.75 -0.82 -8.15
N GLU A 333 31.46 -1.78 -7.27
CA GLU A 333 32.40 -2.86 -6.92
C GLU A 333 32.87 -3.63 -8.17
N ARG A 334 31.91 -4.01 -9.03
CA ARG A 334 32.21 -4.72 -10.27
C ARG A 334 33.06 -3.90 -11.24
N LEU A 335 32.89 -2.58 -11.25
CA LEU A 335 33.75 -1.67 -12.03
C LEU A 335 35.18 -1.67 -11.48
N HIS A 336 35.36 -1.64 -10.15
CA HIS A 336 36.69 -1.75 -9.54
C HIS A 336 37.35 -3.09 -9.88
N ASP A 337 36.60 -4.19 -9.90
CA ASP A 337 37.11 -5.50 -10.32
C ASP A 337 37.57 -5.48 -11.79
N ILE A 338 36.79 -4.85 -12.68
CA ILE A 338 37.16 -4.70 -14.09
C ILE A 338 38.44 -3.87 -14.23
N GLU A 339 38.57 -2.77 -13.47
CA GLU A 339 39.79 -1.96 -13.45
C GLU A 339 41.00 -2.76 -12.97
N PHE A 340 40.83 -3.57 -11.92
CA PHE A 340 41.85 -4.48 -11.42
C PHE A 340 42.29 -5.50 -12.48
N TYR A 341 41.35 -6.21 -13.12
CA TYR A 341 41.68 -7.18 -14.15
C TYR A 341 42.29 -6.51 -15.38
N LYS A 342 41.85 -5.31 -15.74
CA LYS A 342 42.48 -4.53 -16.82
C LYS A 342 43.93 -4.20 -16.49
N ALA A 343 44.22 -3.73 -15.28
CA ALA A 343 45.60 -3.47 -14.84
C ALA A 343 46.44 -4.76 -14.89
N ARG A 344 45.89 -5.89 -14.42
CA ARG A 344 46.58 -7.19 -14.47
C ARG A 344 46.86 -7.66 -15.89
N VAL A 345 45.93 -7.42 -16.82
CA VAL A 345 46.12 -7.75 -18.24
C VAL A 345 47.20 -6.88 -18.87
N GLU A 346 47.26 -5.58 -18.56
CA GLU A 346 48.33 -4.71 -19.07
C GLU A 346 49.70 -5.12 -18.52
N GLU A 347 49.82 -5.43 -17.22
CA GLU A 347 51.04 -5.97 -16.63
C GLU A 347 51.51 -7.25 -17.34
N LEU A 348 50.59 -8.20 -17.57
CA LEU A 348 50.91 -9.44 -18.29
C LEU A 348 51.28 -9.19 -19.76
N LYS A 349 50.76 -8.15 -20.40
CA LYS A 349 51.17 -7.75 -21.76
C LYS A 349 52.59 -7.19 -21.75
N GLU A 350 52.93 -6.36 -20.77
CA GLU A 350 54.29 -5.83 -20.61
C GLU A 350 55.29 -6.96 -20.34
N ASP A 351 54.96 -7.90 -19.45
CA ASP A 351 55.78 -9.09 -19.18
C ASP A 351 55.98 -9.94 -20.44
N ASN A 352 54.91 -10.20 -21.21
CA ASN A 352 55.00 -10.95 -22.47
C ASN A 352 55.84 -10.20 -23.52
N GLN A 353 55.75 -8.88 -23.58
CA GLN A 353 56.56 -8.06 -24.47
C GLN A 353 58.04 -8.18 -24.13
N VAL A 354 58.40 -8.08 -22.85
CA VAL A 354 59.78 -8.27 -22.37
C VAL A 354 60.29 -9.69 -22.67
N LEU A 355 59.43 -10.71 -22.52
CA LEU A 355 59.77 -12.09 -22.87
C LEU A 355 60.00 -12.26 -24.38
N LEU A 356 59.18 -11.63 -25.22
CA LEU A 356 59.35 -11.64 -26.68
C LEU A 356 60.65 -10.94 -27.09
N GLU A 357 60.97 -9.80 -26.50
CA GLU A 357 62.24 -9.08 -26.73
C GLU A 357 63.44 -9.94 -26.30
N THR A 358 63.36 -10.57 -25.13
CA THR A 358 64.41 -11.48 -24.64
C THR A 358 64.58 -12.69 -25.56
N LYS A 359 63.47 -13.28 -26.03
CA LYS A 359 63.49 -14.38 -26.99
C LYS A 359 64.16 -13.95 -28.30
N THR A 360 63.80 -12.79 -28.83
CA THR A 360 64.34 -12.25 -30.09
C THR A 360 65.85 -12.02 -29.95
N MET A 361 66.30 -11.43 -28.84
CA MET A 361 67.72 -11.27 -28.54
C MET A 361 68.46 -12.63 -28.48
N LEU A 362 67.86 -13.66 -27.87
CA LEU A 362 68.46 -15.00 -27.82
C LEU A 362 68.49 -15.67 -29.19
N GLU A 363 67.47 -15.47 -30.02
CA GLU A 363 67.44 -15.94 -31.41
C GLU A 363 68.56 -15.27 -32.23
N ASP A 364 68.77 -13.96 -32.08
CA ASP A 364 69.86 -13.22 -32.73
C ASP A 364 71.25 -13.71 -32.25
N GLN A 365 71.40 -13.99 -30.95
CA GLN A 365 72.64 -14.57 -30.41
C GLN A 365 72.90 -15.97 -30.95
N LEU A 366 71.86 -16.80 -31.06
CA LEU A 366 71.95 -18.14 -31.63
C LEU A 366 72.35 -18.07 -33.11
N GLU A 367 71.72 -17.19 -33.88
CA GLU A 367 72.02 -16.98 -35.29
C GLU A 367 73.45 -16.45 -35.47
N GLY A 368 73.89 -15.51 -34.64
CA GLY A 368 75.28 -15.06 -34.62
C GLY A 368 76.27 -16.18 -34.27
N THR A 369 75.87 -17.13 -33.43
CA THR A 369 76.71 -18.30 -33.10
C THR A 369 76.77 -19.30 -34.25
N ARG A 370 75.64 -19.53 -34.95
CA ARG A 370 75.60 -20.34 -36.18
C ARG A 370 76.47 -19.74 -37.27
N ALA A 371 76.35 -18.45 -37.55
CA ALA A 371 77.17 -17.76 -38.54
C ALA A 371 78.68 -17.86 -38.23
N ARG A 372 79.07 -17.75 -36.95
CA ARG A 372 80.47 -18.00 -36.53
C ARG A 372 80.90 -19.46 -36.75
N SER A 373 80.01 -20.42 -36.49
CA SER A 373 80.26 -21.83 -36.75
C SER A 373 80.41 -22.10 -38.25
N ASP A 374 79.56 -21.55 -39.10
CA ASP A 374 79.69 -21.67 -40.56
C ASP A 374 81.02 -21.09 -41.04
N LYS A 375 81.42 -19.92 -40.50
CA LYS A 375 82.72 -19.35 -40.82
C LYS A 375 83.89 -20.21 -40.37
N LEU A 376 83.78 -20.86 -39.21
CA LEU A 376 84.76 -21.83 -38.75
C LEU A 376 84.86 -23.02 -39.71
N HIS A 377 83.73 -23.57 -40.17
CA HIS A 377 83.72 -24.67 -41.16
C HIS A 377 84.36 -24.27 -42.49
N GLU A 378 84.11 -23.04 -42.97
CA GLU A 378 84.81 -22.50 -44.16
C GLU A 378 86.31 -22.44 -43.96
N LEU A 379 86.77 -21.90 -42.82
CA LEU A 379 88.19 -21.79 -42.50
C LEU A 379 88.85 -23.18 -42.32
N GLU A 380 88.14 -24.16 -41.75
CA GLU A 380 88.60 -25.55 -41.66
C GLU A 380 88.74 -26.18 -43.04
N LYS A 381 87.79 -25.93 -43.94
CA LYS A 381 87.88 -26.38 -45.33
C LYS A 381 89.09 -25.78 -46.05
N GLU A 382 89.32 -24.47 -45.90
CA GLU A 382 90.52 -23.80 -46.44
C GLU A 382 91.80 -24.37 -45.83
N ASN A 383 91.83 -24.65 -44.52
CA ASN A 383 92.97 -25.23 -43.83
C ASN A 383 93.30 -26.63 -44.38
N LEU A 384 92.28 -27.46 -44.61
CA LEU A 384 92.44 -28.78 -45.22
C LEU A 384 92.96 -28.69 -46.66
N GLN A 385 92.46 -27.72 -47.46
CA GLN A 385 92.96 -27.48 -48.81
C GLN A 385 94.43 -27.04 -48.81
N LEU A 386 94.82 -26.15 -47.90
CA LEU A 386 96.21 -25.73 -47.74
C LEU A 386 97.11 -26.89 -47.28
N LYS A 387 96.64 -27.75 -46.38
CA LYS A 387 97.35 -28.96 -45.96
C LYS A 387 97.55 -29.94 -47.12
N ALA A 388 96.53 -30.15 -47.94
CA ALA A 388 96.64 -30.99 -49.14
C ALA A 388 97.68 -30.41 -50.11
N LYS A 389 97.62 -29.11 -50.39
CA LYS A 389 98.59 -28.42 -51.25
C LYS A 389 100.02 -28.49 -50.70
N LEU A 390 100.21 -28.37 -49.39
CA LEU A 390 101.52 -28.57 -48.75
C LEU A 390 102.02 -29.99 -48.96
N HIS A 391 101.16 -31.00 -48.80
CA HIS A 391 101.52 -32.39 -49.04
C HIS A 391 101.92 -32.65 -50.50
N ASP A 392 101.18 -32.07 -51.46
CA ASP A 392 101.53 -32.17 -52.89
C ASP A 392 102.91 -31.55 -53.17
N MET A 393 103.19 -30.36 -52.62
CA MET A 393 104.51 -29.72 -52.75
C MET A 393 105.63 -30.53 -52.05
N GLU A 394 105.34 -31.17 -50.91
CA GLU A 394 106.30 -32.06 -50.25
C GLU A 394 106.59 -33.30 -51.11
N MET A 395 105.57 -33.88 -51.74
CA MET A 395 105.72 -34.99 -52.68
C MET A 395 106.54 -34.57 -53.91
N GLU A 396 106.27 -33.42 -54.50
CA GLU A 396 107.06 -32.86 -55.61
C GLU A 396 108.53 -32.68 -55.18
N ARG A 397 108.78 -32.07 -54.01
CA ARG A 397 110.13 -31.90 -53.47
C ARG A 397 110.85 -33.23 -53.24
N ASP A 398 110.13 -34.26 -52.79
CA ASP A 398 110.69 -35.59 -52.58
C ASP A 398 110.96 -36.32 -53.92
N MET A 399 110.14 -36.10 -54.94
CA MET A 399 110.40 -36.55 -56.31
C MET A 399 111.63 -35.85 -56.90
N ASP A 400 111.75 -34.53 -56.76
CA ASP A 400 112.91 -33.76 -57.17
C ASP A 400 114.17 -34.22 -56.44
N ARG A 401 114.08 -34.51 -55.14
CA ARG A 401 115.20 -35.06 -54.36
C ARG A 401 115.65 -36.41 -54.90
N LYS A 402 114.71 -37.33 -55.19
CA LYS A 402 115.04 -38.60 -55.85
C LYS A 402 115.64 -38.40 -57.23
N LYS A 403 115.14 -37.44 -58.02
CA LYS A 403 115.70 -37.12 -59.33
C LYS A 403 117.12 -36.58 -59.22
N ILE A 404 117.41 -35.74 -58.22
CA ILE A 404 118.77 -35.27 -57.93
C ILE A 404 119.66 -36.43 -57.50
N GLU A 405 119.17 -37.34 -56.64
CA GLU A 405 119.91 -38.55 -56.25
C GLU A 405 120.23 -39.44 -57.47
N GLU A 406 119.25 -39.71 -58.35
CA GLU A 406 119.45 -40.43 -59.61
C GLU A 406 120.48 -39.73 -60.50
N LEU A 407 120.38 -38.40 -60.67
CA LEU A 407 121.34 -37.63 -61.46
C LEU A 407 122.72 -37.64 -60.83
N MET A 408 122.84 -37.65 -59.50
CA MET A 408 124.11 -37.78 -58.80
C MET A 408 124.71 -39.18 -58.99
N GLU A 409 123.91 -40.24 -58.94
CA GLU A 409 124.34 -41.60 -59.24
C GLU A 409 124.79 -41.72 -60.70
N GLU A 410 123.98 -41.24 -61.66
CA GLU A 410 124.35 -41.17 -63.08
C GLU A 410 125.66 -40.38 -63.26
N ASN A 411 125.79 -39.22 -62.63
CA ASN A 411 127.00 -38.40 -62.73
C ASN A 411 128.22 -39.11 -62.11
N MET A 412 128.06 -39.85 -61.01
CA MET A 412 129.11 -40.69 -60.43
C MET A 412 129.49 -41.84 -61.37
N THR A 413 128.51 -42.49 -62.02
CA THR A 413 128.80 -43.54 -63.02
C THR A 413 129.50 -42.98 -64.25
N LEU A 414 129.11 -41.78 -64.71
CA LEU A 414 129.77 -41.08 -65.81
C LEU A 414 131.18 -40.62 -65.40
N GLU A 415 131.39 -40.15 -64.18
CA GLU A 415 132.71 -39.79 -63.66
C GLU A 415 133.60 -41.04 -63.52
N MET A 416 133.05 -42.18 -63.08
CA MET A 416 133.74 -43.46 -63.10
C MET A 416 134.06 -43.93 -64.52
N ALA A 417 133.13 -43.79 -65.47
CA ALA A 417 133.33 -44.13 -66.88
C ALA A 417 134.35 -43.19 -67.54
N GLN A 418 134.33 -41.90 -67.22
CA GLN A 418 135.33 -40.93 -67.64
C GLN A 418 136.70 -41.28 -67.06
N LYS A 419 136.77 -41.67 -65.79
CA LYS A 419 138.01 -42.11 -65.15
C LYS A 419 138.54 -43.41 -65.77
N GLN A 420 137.68 -44.39 -66.03
CA GLN A 420 138.02 -45.60 -66.75
C GLN A 420 138.48 -45.30 -68.18
N SER A 421 137.79 -44.40 -68.90
CA SER A 421 138.20 -43.92 -70.23
C SER A 421 139.51 -43.13 -70.17
N MET A 422 139.76 -42.38 -69.10
CA MET A 422 141.02 -41.68 -68.87
C MET A 422 142.15 -42.64 -68.52
N ASP A 423 141.88 -43.72 -67.78
CA ASP A 423 142.81 -44.82 -67.52
C ASP A 423 143.08 -45.62 -68.82
N GLU A 424 142.06 -45.87 -69.64
CA GLU A 424 142.18 -46.41 -71.00
C GLU A 424 142.95 -45.45 -71.92
N SER A 425 142.79 -44.13 -71.77
CA SER A 425 143.56 -43.10 -72.49
C SER A 425 144.96 -42.92 -71.94
N LEU A 426 145.24 -43.26 -70.69
CA LEU A 426 146.59 -43.41 -70.15
C LEU A 426 147.22 -44.71 -70.66
N HIS A 427 146.43 -45.75 -70.91
CA HIS A 427 146.87 -47.00 -71.53
C HIS A 427 147.13 -46.86 -73.04
N LEU A 428 146.23 -46.19 -73.76
CA LEU A 428 146.39 -45.75 -75.15
C LEU A 428 147.41 -44.61 -75.27
N GLY A 429 147.58 -43.79 -74.23
CA GLY A 429 148.63 -42.77 -74.11
C GLY A 429 150.00 -43.42 -73.95
N TRP A 430 150.10 -44.49 -73.17
CA TRP A 430 151.30 -45.34 -73.09
C TRP A 430 151.59 -46.04 -74.43
N GLU A 431 150.55 -46.43 -75.20
CA GLU A 431 150.70 -46.98 -76.56
C GLU A 431 150.97 -45.90 -77.64
N LEU A 432 150.54 -44.65 -77.44
CA LEU A 432 150.77 -43.51 -78.34
C LEU A 432 152.09 -42.77 -78.06
N GLU A 433 152.71 -42.93 -76.89
CA GLU A 433 154.02 -42.35 -76.56
C GLU A 433 155.22 -43.16 -77.15
N GLN A 434 154.92 -44.19 -77.95
CA GLN A 434 155.85 -44.85 -78.88
C GLN A 434 155.64 -44.46 -80.36
N ILE A 435 154.62 -43.67 -80.72
CA ILE A 435 154.37 -43.24 -82.11
C ILE A 435 154.13 -41.72 -82.17
N ASN A 436 155.27 -41.02 -82.23
CA ASN A 436 155.49 -39.69 -82.82
C ASN A 436 154.77 -38.45 -82.26
N ARG A 437 155.60 -37.57 -81.68
CA ARG A 437 155.92 -36.23 -82.23
C ARG A 437 154.94 -35.71 -83.30
N THR A 438 154.02 -34.80 -82.92
CA THR A 438 153.73 -33.46 -83.49
C THR A 438 152.30 -33.00 -83.18
N THR A 439 152.18 -31.85 -82.49
CA THR A 439 151.32 -30.68 -82.85
C THR A 439 149.78 -30.84 -82.76
N GLU A 440 148.93 -29.92 -82.27
CA GLU A 440 148.86 -28.71 -81.41
C GLU A 440 147.37 -28.23 -81.47
N LEU A 441 146.80 -27.73 -80.35
CA LEU A 441 145.80 -26.61 -80.22
C LEU A 441 144.41 -26.73 -80.92
N SER A 442 143.28 -26.08 -80.57
CA SER A 442 142.87 -24.95 -79.69
C SER A 442 141.31 -24.99 -79.54
N GLU A 443 140.73 -24.69 -78.37
CA GLU A 443 140.01 -23.43 -77.97
C GLU A 443 138.60 -23.15 -78.61
N VAL A 444 137.48 -23.16 -77.85
CA VAL A 444 136.74 -22.02 -77.19
C VAL A 444 135.69 -21.35 -78.14
N PRO A 445 134.64 -20.53 -77.76
CA PRO A 445 133.93 -20.18 -76.50
C PRO A 445 132.35 -20.14 -76.52
N GLN A 446 131.82 -20.00 -75.29
CA GLN A 446 130.63 -19.29 -74.75
C GLN A 446 129.91 -18.13 -75.51
N LYS A 447 128.63 -17.89 -75.13
CA LYS A 447 128.02 -16.67 -74.47
C LYS A 447 126.48 -16.64 -74.69
N SER A 448 125.61 -15.88 -74.01
CA SER A 448 125.53 -15.16 -72.73
C SER A 448 124.16 -14.45 -72.71
N LEU A 449 123.60 -14.33 -71.51
CA LEU A 449 122.37 -13.70 -71.05
C LEU A 449 122.19 -12.21 -71.44
N GLY A 450 120.92 -11.81 -71.60
CA GLY A 450 120.46 -10.42 -71.43
C GLY A 450 119.33 -10.04 -72.38
N HIS A 451 118.09 -9.90 -71.88
CA HIS A 451 117.07 -8.89 -72.26
C HIS A 451 115.80 -9.09 -71.41
N GLU A 452 115.97 -8.87 -70.10
CA GLU A 452 114.97 -8.97 -69.02
C GLU A 452 114.39 -7.57 -68.70
N VAL A 453 113.95 -6.81 -69.71
CA VAL A 453 113.32 -5.50 -69.50
C VAL A 453 112.25 -5.25 -70.57
N ASN A 454 111.03 -5.73 -70.33
CA ASN A 454 109.82 -5.17 -70.95
C ASN A 454 108.52 -5.47 -70.16
N GLU A 455 108.62 -5.92 -68.91
CA GLU A 455 107.50 -6.48 -68.14
C GLU A 455 107.12 -5.62 -66.91
N LEU A 456 107.25 -4.29 -67.00
CA LEU A 456 106.95 -3.36 -65.89
C LEU A 456 106.05 -2.17 -66.25
N THR A 457 105.37 -2.21 -67.39
CA THR A 457 104.46 -1.13 -67.83
C THR A 457 102.99 -1.57 -67.94
N SER A 458 102.70 -2.86 -67.77
CA SER A 458 101.34 -3.43 -67.96
C SER A 458 100.57 -3.64 -66.64
N SER A 459 101.22 -3.61 -65.48
CA SER A 459 100.59 -3.90 -64.18
C SER A 459 100.03 -2.67 -63.44
N ARG A 460 100.30 -1.45 -63.93
CA ARG A 460 99.84 -0.19 -63.31
C ARG A 460 98.60 0.43 -63.97
N LEU A 461 98.22 -0.02 -65.17
CA LEU A 461 97.01 0.44 -65.88
C LEU A 461 95.74 -0.31 -65.40
N LEU A 462 95.85 -1.62 -65.14
CA LEU A 462 94.73 -2.47 -64.68
C LEU A 462 94.22 -2.12 -63.26
N LYS A 463 95.10 -1.59 -62.38
CA LYS A 463 94.72 -1.16 -61.02
C LYS A 463 93.92 0.15 -61.00
N LEU A 464 94.19 1.06 -61.94
CA LEU A 464 93.45 2.32 -62.07
C LEU A 464 92.11 2.16 -62.82
N GLU A 465 91.98 1.12 -63.64
CA GLU A 465 90.75 0.78 -64.36
C GLU A 465 89.71 0.11 -63.44
N MET A 466 90.15 -0.64 -62.42
CA MET A 466 89.27 -1.22 -61.40
C MET A 466 88.78 -0.21 -60.35
N GLU A 467 89.57 0.81 -60.00
CA GLU A 467 89.15 1.88 -59.07
C GLU A 467 88.14 2.87 -59.71
N ASN A 468 88.20 3.09 -61.03
CA ASN A 468 87.26 3.96 -61.73
C ASN A 468 85.89 3.28 -61.96
N GLN A 469 85.84 1.95 -62.08
CA GLN A 469 84.58 1.18 -62.13
C GLN A 469 83.88 1.08 -60.76
N SER A 470 84.61 1.08 -59.64
CA SER A 470 83.98 1.08 -58.31
C SER A 470 83.37 2.43 -57.93
N LEU A 471 83.97 3.55 -58.38
CA LEU A 471 83.45 4.90 -58.11
C LEU A 471 82.22 5.26 -58.97
N LEU A 472 82.10 4.74 -60.19
CA LEU A 472 80.89 4.89 -61.02
C LEU A 472 79.67 4.15 -60.43
N LYS A 473 79.88 2.98 -59.80
CA LYS A 473 78.81 2.21 -59.14
C LYS A 473 78.25 2.90 -57.89
N THR A 474 79.11 3.57 -57.12
CA THR A 474 78.69 4.35 -55.95
C THR A 474 77.95 5.65 -56.29
N VAL A 475 78.12 6.18 -57.51
CA VAL A 475 77.39 7.38 -57.98
C VAL A 475 76.01 7.03 -58.55
N GLU A 476 75.85 5.87 -59.21
CA GLU A 476 74.53 5.34 -59.63
C GLU A 476 73.63 4.98 -58.41
N GLU A 477 74.21 4.42 -57.34
CA GLU A 477 73.47 4.11 -56.10
C GLU A 477 72.98 5.39 -55.38
N LEU A 478 73.77 6.48 -55.38
CA LEU A 478 73.38 7.77 -54.79
C LEU A 478 72.42 8.60 -55.66
N GLN A 479 72.39 8.40 -57.00
CA GLN A 479 71.37 9.00 -57.87
C GLN A 479 70.00 8.30 -57.77
N SER A 480 69.94 7.01 -57.42
CA SER A 480 68.68 6.30 -57.16
C SER A 480 67.97 6.76 -55.87
N ALA A 481 68.73 7.26 -54.88
CA ALA A 481 68.20 7.80 -53.63
C ALA A 481 67.57 9.21 -53.78
N VAL A 482 67.90 9.95 -54.84
CA VAL A 482 67.33 11.28 -55.14
C VAL A 482 66.04 11.20 -55.97
N GLY A 483 65.71 10.04 -56.54
CA GLY A 483 64.43 9.78 -57.23
C GLY A 483 63.21 9.63 -56.30
N SER A 484 63.39 9.66 -54.97
CA SER A 484 62.30 9.53 -53.98
C SER A 484 61.67 10.88 -53.55
N VAL A 485 61.85 11.95 -54.32
CA VAL A 485 61.28 13.28 -54.01
C VAL A 485 59.77 13.37 -54.29
N GLU A 486 59.19 12.46 -55.08
CA GLU A 486 57.72 12.39 -55.27
C GLU A 486 57.01 11.65 -54.13
N GLY A 487 57.69 10.70 -53.47
CA GLY A 487 57.14 9.96 -52.32
C GLY A 487 57.05 10.79 -51.04
N SER A 488 58.08 11.59 -50.77
CA SER A 488 58.13 12.52 -49.62
C SER A 488 57.16 13.70 -49.78
N SER A 489 56.96 14.20 -51.00
CA SER A 489 55.96 15.24 -51.30
C SER A 489 54.51 14.76 -51.01
N SER A 490 54.18 13.50 -51.33
CA SER A 490 52.85 12.93 -51.01
C SER A 490 52.59 12.70 -49.51
N ARG A 491 53.66 12.41 -48.74
CA ARG A 491 53.60 12.24 -47.27
C ARG A 491 53.45 13.57 -46.56
N ILE A 492 54.15 14.60 -47.04
CA ILE A 492 54.05 15.97 -46.52
C ILE A 492 52.65 16.55 -46.78
N LEU A 493 52.08 16.34 -47.98
CA LEU A 493 50.70 16.76 -48.30
C LEU A 493 49.61 16.04 -47.48
N LYS A 494 49.83 14.77 -47.12
CA LYS A 494 48.92 14.03 -46.22
C LYS A 494 49.02 14.55 -44.78
N MET A 495 50.24 14.78 -44.29
CA MET A 495 50.46 15.38 -42.98
C MET A 495 49.92 16.81 -42.91
N GLU A 496 50.05 17.64 -43.95
CA GLU A 496 49.45 19.00 -43.99
C GLU A 496 47.92 18.99 -43.96
N LYS A 497 47.28 18.06 -44.68
CA LYS A 497 45.81 17.91 -44.62
C LYS A 497 45.32 17.40 -43.27
N GLU A 498 46.09 16.53 -42.63
CA GLU A 498 45.79 16.03 -41.30
C GLU A 498 46.03 17.11 -40.23
N ASN A 499 47.08 17.92 -40.37
CA ASN A 499 47.36 19.06 -39.52
C ASN A 499 46.29 20.16 -39.67
N GLN A 500 45.81 20.46 -40.88
CA GLN A 500 44.67 21.36 -41.10
C GLN A 500 43.37 20.83 -40.50
N ARG A 501 43.13 19.52 -40.54
CA ARG A 501 41.97 18.89 -39.89
C ARG A 501 42.04 19.00 -38.37
N LEU A 502 43.22 18.77 -37.80
CA LEU A 502 43.45 18.90 -36.36
C LEU A 502 43.37 20.35 -35.90
N SER A 503 43.89 21.30 -36.68
CA SER A 503 43.75 22.74 -36.41
C SER A 503 42.28 23.19 -36.43
N LYS A 504 41.48 22.75 -37.41
CA LYS A 504 40.03 23.05 -37.41
C LYS A 504 39.31 22.46 -36.21
N LYS A 505 39.69 21.24 -35.80
CA LYS A 505 39.08 20.58 -34.64
C LYS A 505 39.49 21.23 -33.32
N LEU A 506 40.71 21.77 -33.24
CA LEU A 506 41.14 22.61 -32.12
C LEU A 506 40.37 23.94 -32.08
N GLU A 507 40.13 24.58 -33.22
CA GLU A 507 39.35 25.82 -33.29
C GLU A 507 37.86 25.61 -32.93
N GLU A 508 37.28 24.47 -33.30
CA GLU A 508 35.94 24.05 -32.87
C GLU A 508 35.88 23.79 -31.35
N LEU A 509 36.87 23.08 -30.80
CA LEU A 509 36.96 22.82 -29.36
C LEU A 509 37.23 24.11 -28.56
N GLU A 510 38.05 25.04 -29.05
CA GLU A 510 38.26 26.33 -28.42
C GLU A 510 36.97 27.19 -28.41
N ASN A 511 36.17 27.11 -29.47
CA ASN A 511 34.87 27.78 -29.52
C ASN A 511 33.83 27.13 -28.59
N GLU A 512 33.81 25.80 -28.47
CA GLU A 512 32.95 25.09 -27.51
C GLU A 512 33.35 25.41 -26.06
N ILE A 513 34.64 25.43 -25.75
CA ILE A 513 35.15 25.86 -24.43
C ILE A 513 34.78 27.33 -24.16
N GLY A 514 34.84 28.19 -25.18
CA GLY A 514 34.40 29.58 -25.08
C GLY A 514 32.91 29.72 -24.77
N GLN A 515 32.06 28.93 -25.44
CA GLN A 515 30.63 28.90 -25.20
C GLN A 515 30.26 28.32 -23.82
N GLU A 516 30.92 27.25 -23.39
CA GLU A 516 30.73 26.70 -22.04
C GLU A 516 31.16 27.69 -20.96
N LYS A 517 32.28 28.40 -21.15
CA LYS A 517 32.74 29.42 -20.22
C LYS A 517 31.75 30.58 -20.12
N GLN A 518 31.15 30.99 -21.24
CA GLN A 518 30.11 32.02 -21.27
C GLN A 518 28.81 31.55 -20.59
N SER A 519 28.41 30.29 -20.81
CA SER A 519 27.26 29.66 -20.16
C SER A 519 27.45 29.54 -18.64
N LEU A 520 28.63 29.11 -18.21
CA LEU A 520 28.99 29.00 -16.79
C LEU A 520 28.99 30.38 -16.11
N GLN A 521 29.51 31.41 -16.79
CA GLN A 521 29.50 32.78 -16.28
C GLN A 521 28.09 33.36 -16.18
N ASN A 522 27.20 33.05 -17.12
CA ASN A 522 25.79 33.44 -17.05
C ASN A 522 25.06 32.74 -15.89
N SER A 523 25.29 31.44 -15.70
CA SER A 523 24.74 30.69 -14.57
C SER A 523 25.26 31.22 -13.22
N GLN A 524 26.54 31.58 -13.14
CA GLN A 524 27.13 32.18 -11.95
C GLN A 524 26.55 33.56 -11.64
N ASN A 525 26.24 34.37 -12.65
CA ASN A 525 25.58 35.67 -12.46
C ASN A 525 24.14 35.51 -11.98
N GLN A 526 23.37 34.58 -12.56
CA GLN A 526 22.02 34.26 -12.08
C GLN A 526 22.02 33.76 -10.64
N SER A 527 23.00 32.93 -10.25
CA SER A 527 23.17 32.50 -8.86
C SER A 527 23.46 33.67 -7.91
N LYS A 528 24.28 34.64 -8.32
CA LYS A 528 24.55 35.85 -7.54
C LYS A 528 23.32 36.73 -7.36
N ASP A 529 22.47 36.84 -8.39
CA ASP A 529 21.25 37.65 -8.32
C ASP A 529 20.18 36.98 -7.44
N LEU A 530 20.02 35.66 -7.53
CA LEU A 530 19.16 34.89 -6.62
C LEU A 530 19.62 34.99 -5.16
N MET A 531 20.94 35.00 -4.90
CA MET A 531 21.47 35.21 -3.55
C MET A 531 21.16 36.61 -3.00
N LYS A 532 21.14 37.64 -3.85
CA LYS A 532 20.73 39.00 -3.43
C LYS A 532 19.25 39.08 -3.14
N GLU A 533 18.41 38.46 -3.97
CA GLU A 533 16.95 38.43 -3.76
C GLU A 533 16.60 37.68 -2.47
N LYS A 534 17.26 36.54 -2.22
CA LYS A 534 17.14 35.81 -0.94
C LYS A 534 17.49 36.69 0.26
N ALA A 535 18.62 37.41 0.20
CA ALA A 535 19.03 38.30 1.29
C ALA A 535 18.06 39.50 1.48
N GLN A 536 17.40 39.97 0.43
CA GLN A 536 16.38 41.01 0.53
C GLN A 536 15.09 40.49 1.17
N LEU A 537 14.67 39.27 0.85
CA LEU A 537 13.51 38.61 1.45
C LEU A 537 13.72 38.27 2.94
N GLU A 538 14.93 37.86 3.31
CA GLU A 538 15.28 37.64 4.71
C GLU A 538 15.22 38.94 5.53
N ASN A 539 15.69 40.06 4.97
CA ASN A 539 15.60 41.38 5.64
C ASN A 539 14.15 41.89 5.78
N THR A 540 13.27 41.64 4.82
CA THR A 540 11.86 42.05 4.93
C THR A 540 11.10 41.21 5.95
N LEU A 541 11.40 39.91 6.05
CA LEU A 541 10.84 39.04 7.08
C LEU A 541 11.29 39.43 8.49
N GLU A 542 12.56 39.79 8.66
CA GLU A 542 13.07 40.27 9.96
C GLU A 542 12.41 41.59 10.36
N GLY A 543 12.25 42.54 9.43
CA GLY A 543 11.55 43.80 9.68
C GLY A 543 10.07 43.61 10.06
N LEU A 544 9.38 42.63 9.47
CA LEU A 544 7.99 42.30 9.82
C LEU A 544 7.89 41.63 11.21
N ARG A 545 8.88 40.82 11.58
CA ARG A 545 8.98 40.24 12.93
C ARG A 545 9.19 41.32 13.98
N GLU A 546 10.15 42.22 13.79
CA GLU A 546 10.39 43.31 14.73
C GLU A 546 9.17 44.22 14.92
N ASN A 547 8.42 44.47 13.84
CA ASN A 547 7.23 45.33 13.90
C ASN A 547 6.08 44.66 14.67
N SER A 548 5.88 43.36 14.47
CA SER A 548 4.86 42.62 15.23
C SER A 548 5.22 42.49 16.72
N GLU A 549 6.50 42.29 17.04
CA GLU A 549 6.96 42.24 18.44
C GLU A 549 6.83 43.60 19.15
N ARG A 550 7.09 44.71 18.45
CA ARG A 550 6.82 46.07 18.99
C ARG A 550 5.33 46.31 19.26
N GLN A 551 4.45 45.81 18.39
CA GLN A 551 3.01 45.97 18.56
C GLN A 551 2.48 45.19 19.76
N ILE A 552 3.01 43.99 20.01
CA ILE A 552 2.66 43.18 21.19
C ILE A 552 3.07 43.89 22.48
N LYS A 553 4.30 44.43 22.56
CA LYS A 553 4.78 45.15 23.75
C LYS A 553 3.95 46.39 24.10
N LEU A 554 3.43 47.11 23.10
CA LEU A 554 2.57 48.28 23.35
C LEU A 554 1.21 47.87 23.93
N LEU A 555 0.63 46.77 23.43
CA LEU A 555 -0.64 46.25 23.94
C LEU A 555 -0.51 45.69 25.36
N GLU A 556 0.62 45.06 25.69
CA GLU A 556 0.90 44.59 27.05
C GLU A 556 1.00 45.74 28.05
N GLN A 557 1.68 46.84 27.69
CA GLN A 557 1.79 48.04 28.54
C GLN A 557 0.44 48.73 28.77
N GLU A 558 -0.44 48.77 27.76
CA GLU A 558 -1.77 49.36 27.87
C GLU A 558 -2.68 48.54 28.82
N ASN A 559 -2.59 47.22 28.73
CA ASN A 559 -3.32 46.31 29.61
C ASN A 559 -2.90 46.46 31.08
N GLU A 560 -1.60 46.64 31.33
CA GLU A 560 -1.08 46.85 32.67
C GLU A 560 -1.52 48.19 33.27
N HIS A 561 -1.56 49.26 32.46
CA HIS A 561 -2.04 50.58 32.88
C HIS A 561 -3.55 50.59 33.22
N LEU A 562 -4.37 49.85 32.46
CA LEU A 562 -5.81 49.71 32.72
C LEU A 562 -6.07 48.95 34.02
N ASN A 563 -5.32 47.88 34.29
CA ASN A 563 -5.44 47.11 35.52
C ASN A 563 -5.09 47.93 36.78
N GLN A 564 -4.07 48.78 36.71
CA GLN A 564 -3.70 49.68 37.83
C GLN A 564 -4.78 50.74 38.10
N THR A 565 -5.41 51.27 37.05
CA THR A 565 -6.50 52.26 37.18
C THR A 565 -7.72 51.66 37.89
N VAL A 566 -8.08 50.43 37.55
CA VAL A 566 -9.20 49.71 38.18
C VAL A 566 -8.94 49.42 39.66
N ALA A 567 -7.70 49.11 40.04
CA ALA A 567 -7.32 48.89 41.44
C ALA A 567 -7.44 50.17 42.29
N SER A 568 -7.03 51.32 41.75
CA SER A 568 -7.08 52.60 42.47
C SER A 568 -8.52 53.10 42.72
N LEU A 569 -9.44 52.82 41.81
CA LEU A 569 -10.86 53.20 41.93
C LEU A 569 -11.60 52.36 42.98
N ARG A 570 -11.21 51.09 43.17
CA ARG A 570 -11.79 50.20 44.18
C ARG A 570 -11.39 50.56 45.62
N GLN A 571 -10.25 51.22 45.81
CA GLN A 571 -9.77 51.61 47.14
C GLN A 571 -10.44 52.90 47.65
N ARG A 572 -11.02 53.71 46.76
CA ARG A 572 -11.55 55.05 47.08
C ARG A 572 -13.02 55.04 47.54
N SER A 573 -13.75 53.94 47.34
CA SER A 573 -15.18 53.85 47.65
C SER A 573 -15.50 53.41 49.09
N GLN A 574 -14.50 53.11 49.93
CA GLN A 574 -14.72 52.42 51.21
C GLN A 574 -14.70 53.31 52.47
N ILE A 575 -14.48 54.64 52.38
CA ILE A 575 -14.34 55.50 53.57
C ILE A 575 -15.08 56.83 53.38
N SER A 576 -16.35 56.95 53.79
CA SER A 576 -17.02 58.22 54.17
C SER A 576 -18.54 58.01 54.41
N ALA A 577 -18.92 57.43 55.55
CA ALA A 577 -20.34 57.30 55.93
C ALA A 577 -20.66 57.72 57.38
N GLU A 578 -19.68 58.14 58.19
CA GLU A 578 -19.90 58.36 59.64
C GLU A 578 -20.14 59.82 60.07
N ALA A 579 -20.13 60.79 59.16
CA ALA A 579 -20.53 62.17 59.49
C ALA A 579 -22.02 62.44 59.21
N ARG A 580 -22.84 61.52 59.71
CA ARG A 580 -24.09 61.76 60.43
C ARG A 580 -24.55 63.24 60.60
N MET A 581 -25.87 63.41 60.57
CA MET A 581 -26.59 64.05 61.69
C MET A 581 -26.53 65.58 61.81
N LYS A 582 -26.26 66.29 60.72
CA LYS A 582 -26.71 67.69 60.55
C LYS A 582 -27.33 67.80 59.18
N GLU A 583 -28.57 68.14 58.91
CA GLU A 583 -29.70 68.71 59.64
C GLU A 583 -30.83 68.47 58.63
N ILE A 584 -31.72 67.49 58.74
CA ILE A 584 -32.95 67.51 59.55
C ILE A 584 -33.78 68.82 59.47
N GLU A 585 -33.23 69.95 59.04
CA GLU A 585 -34.01 71.20 58.88
C GLU A 585 -34.49 71.46 57.44
N LYS A 586 -33.94 70.77 56.43
CA LYS A 586 -34.49 70.82 55.05
C LYS A 586 -35.66 69.86 54.82
N GLU A 587 -36.08 69.15 55.86
CA GLU A 587 -36.88 67.93 55.84
C GLU A 587 -38.35 68.17 55.43
N ASN A 588 -38.92 69.37 55.59
CA ASN A 588 -40.32 69.62 55.22
C ASN A 588 -40.57 69.98 53.75
N LYS A 589 -39.54 70.41 52.99
CA LYS A 589 -39.66 70.64 51.54
C LYS A 589 -39.34 69.37 50.72
N ILE A 590 -38.55 68.49 51.32
CA ILE A 590 -38.18 67.18 50.78
C ILE A 590 -39.37 66.21 50.79
N LEU A 591 -40.39 66.34 51.65
CA LEU A 591 -41.50 65.37 51.74
C LEU A 591 -42.34 65.22 50.45
N HIS A 592 -42.47 66.26 49.62
CA HIS A 592 -43.16 66.14 48.32
C HIS A 592 -42.24 65.64 47.19
N GLU A 593 -40.94 65.95 47.21
CA GLU A 593 -39.96 65.27 46.37
C GLU A 593 -39.76 63.82 46.82
N SER A 594 -39.92 63.52 48.12
CA SER A 594 -39.72 62.21 48.76
C SER A 594 -40.70 61.17 48.30
N ILE A 595 -41.95 61.51 47.94
CA ILE A 595 -42.90 60.52 47.41
C ILE A 595 -42.48 60.09 45.99
N LYS A 596 -42.03 61.06 45.18
CA LYS A 596 -41.50 60.82 43.82
C LYS A 596 -40.12 60.14 43.86
N GLU A 597 -39.31 60.47 44.86
CA GLU A 597 -37.98 59.91 45.11
C GLU A 597 -38.05 58.54 45.83
N THR A 598 -39.07 58.24 46.65
CA THR A 598 -39.31 56.89 47.19
C THR A 598 -39.85 55.97 46.12
N SER A 599 -40.63 56.48 45.16
CA SER A 599 -41.04 55.73 43.97
C SER A 599 -39.83 55.43 43.07
N SER A 600 -38.94 56.41 42.84
CA SER A 600 -37.70 56.18 42.06
C SER A 600 -36.65 55.35 42.81
N LYS A 601 -36.51 55.49 44.13
CA LYS A 601 -35.65 54.66 45.00
C LYS A 601 -36.22 53.25 45.15
N LEU A 602 -37.53 53.06 45.19
CA LEU A 602 -38.14 51.72 45.18
C LEU A 602 -37.91 51.05 43.83
N ASN A 603 -38.09 51.76 42.72
CA ASN A 603 -37.76 51.25 41.38
C ASN A 603 -36.25 50.97 41.23
N LYS A 604 -35.39 51.80 41.83
CA LYS A 604 -33.94 51.61 41.84
C LYS A 604 -33.53 50.43 42.73
N ILE A 605 -34.13 50.26 43.91
CA ILE A 605 -33.91 49.11 44.80
C ILE A 605 -34.51 47.84 44.18
N GLU A 606 -35.62 47.90 43.45
CA GLU A 606 -36.16 46.76 42.70
C GLU A 606 -35.26 46.42 41.50
N PHE A 607 -34.68 47.41 40.84
CA PHE A 607 -33.70 47.20 39.78
C PHE A 607 -32.39 46.63 40.34
N GLU A 608 -31.87 47.18 41.43
CA GLU A 608 -30.70 46.67 42.15
C GLU A 608 -30.97 45.28 42.74
N LYS A 609 -32.18 45.00 43.24
CA LYS A 609 -32.58 43.66 43.70
C LYS A 609 -32.71 42.68 42.55
N LYS A 610 -33.20 43.10 41.38
CA LYS A 610 -33.20 42.28 40.15
C LYS A 610 -31.78 42.06 39.64
N GLN A 611 -30.92 43.08 39.73
CA GLN A 611 -29.52 43.01 39.31
C GLN A 611 -28.71 42.11 40.25
N VAL A 612 -28.86 42.25 41.56
CA VAL A 612 -28.24 41.37 42.57
C VAL A 612 -28.80 39.95 42.48
N ARG A 613 -30.10 39.76 42.17
CA ARG A 613 -30.63 38.41 41.88
C ARG A 613 -30.02 37.82 40.62
N LYS A 614 -29.82 38.61 39.57
CA LYS A 614 -29.16 38.18 38.33
C LYS A 614 -27.67 37.92 38.55
N GLU A 615 -27.01 38.69 39.40
CA GLU A 615 -25.62 38.45 39.80
C GLU A 615 -25.50 37.20 40.67
N LEU A 616 -26.44 36.98 41.61
CA LEU A 616 -26.51 35.76 42.41
C LEU A 616 -26.74 34.53 41.54
N GLU A 617 -27.63 34.61 40.55
CA GLU A 617 -27.86 33.53 39.59
C GLU A 617 -26.62 33.28 38.74
N ASN A 618 -25.96 34.33 38.24
CA ASN A 618 -24.68 34.22 37.52
C ASN A 618 -23.57 33.63 38.41
N TYR A 619 -23.54 33.92 39.71
CA TYR A 619 -22.58 33.29 40.63
C TYR A 619 -22.93 31.84 40.94
N LYS A 620 -24.22 31.47 40.96
CA LYS A 620 -24.66 30.07 41.04
C LYS A 620 -24.30 29.30 39.79
N GLU A 621 -24.62 29.82 38.60
CA GLU A 621 -24.23 29.25 37.31
C GLU A 621 -22.70 29.10 37.22
N LYS A 622 -21.93 30.07 37.73
CA LYS A 622 -20.46 29.94 37.81
C LYS A 622 -20.00 28.89 38.82
N GLY A 623 -20.73 28.71 39.92
CA GLY A 623 -20.47 27.66 40.92
C GLY A 623 -20.76 26.27 40.35
N GLU A 624 -21.92 26.09 39.73
CA GLU A 624 -22.31 24.86 39.03
C GLU A 624 -21.32 24.55 37.89
N ARG A 625 -20.94 25.56 37.10
CA ARG A 625 -19.90 25.39 36.07
C ARG A 625 -18.52 25.08 36.62
N ALA A 626 -18.17 25.58 37.81
CA ALA A 626 -16.91 25.21 38.48
C ALA A 626 -16.96 23.77 38.98
N GLU A 627 -18.10 23.33 39.53
CA GLU A 627 -18.33 21.94 39.96
C GLU A 627 -18.32 20.96 38.76
N GLU A 628 -18.91 21.36 37.62
CA GLU A 628 -18.80 20.62 36.35
C GLU A 628 -17.35 20.51 35.88
N LEU A 629 -16.58 21.59 35.94
CA LEU A 629 -15.17 21.60 35.56
C LEU A 629 -14.31 20.76 36.53
N GLU A 630 -14.62 20.75 37.83
CA GLU A 630 -13.94 19.88 38.80
C GLU A 630 -14.25 18.40 38.54
N ASN A 631 -15.51 18.06 38.25
CA ASN A 631 -15.90 16.70 37.88
C ASN A 631 -15.22 16.25 36.57
N GLU A 632 -15.11 17.15 35.59
CA GLU A 632 -14.41 16.90 34.34
C GLU A 632 -12.90 16.71 34.56
N LEU A 633 -12.28 17.54 35.40
CA LEU A 633 -10.87 17.41 35.77
C LEU A 633 -10.61 16.07 36.46
N HIS A 634 -11.50 15.64 37.36
CA HIS A 634 -11.38 14.35 38.03
C HIS A 634 -11.59 13.15 37.09
N ARG A 635 -12.44 13.31 36.06
CA ARG A 635 -12.58 12.33 34.97
C ARG A 635 -11.30 12.25 34.14
N LEU A 636 -10.74 13.38 33.76
CA LEU A 636 -9.49 13.48 32.99
C LEU A 636 -8.29 12.94 33.77
N GLU A 637 -8.23 13.14 35.09
CA GLU A 637 -7.19 12.54 35.96
C GLU A 637 -7.26 11.01 35.93
N LYS A 638 -8.46 10.42 36.04
CA LYS A 638 -8.65 8.97 35.95
C LYS A 638 -8.29 8.43 34.57
N GLU A 639 -8.63 9.16 33.51
CA GLU A 639 -8.26 8.79 32.15
C GLU A 639 -6.75 8.86 31.94
N ASN A 640 -6.09 9.88 32.50
CA ASN A 640 -4.64 10.02 32.46
C ASN A 640 -3.92 8.91 33.24
N GLU A 641 -4.44 8.49 34.40
CA GLU A 641 -3.93 7.31 35.12
C GLU A 641 -4.07 6.01 34.32
N LEU A 642 -5.21 5.83 33.62
CA LEU A 642 -5.42 4.67 32.75
C LEU A 642 -4.47 4.69 31.54
N LEU A 643 -4.23 5.88 30.97
CA LEU A 643 -3.26 6.05 29.88
C LEU A 643 -1.83 5.79 30.36
N GLN A 644 -1.45 6.24 31.55
CA GLN A 644 -0.14 5.90 32.13
C GLN A 644 0.02 4.38 32.37
N LYS A 645 -1.03 3.70 32.84
CA LYS A 645 -1.04 2.23 32.96
C LYS A 645 -0.90 1.54 31.59
N LYS A 646 -1.53 2.07 30.55
CA LYS A 646 -1.35 1.56 29.18
C LYS A 646 0.06 1.82 28.65
N ILE A 647 0.64 3.00 28.88
CA ILE A 647 2.00 3.34 28.46
C ILE A 647 3.03 2.44 29.15
N THR A 648 2.89 2.20 30.46
CA THR A 648 3.78 1.29 31.20
C THR A 648 3.65 -0.15 30.73
N ASN A 649 2.43 -0.64 30.48
CA ASN A 649 2.22 -1.95 29.87
C ASN A 649 2.85 -2.04 28.48
N LEU A 650 2.63 -1.04 27.62
CA LEU A 650 3.21 -0.97 26.28
C LEU A 650 4.73 -1.01 26.34
N LYS A 651 5.34 -0.26 27.26
CA LYS A 651 6.79 -0.26 27.49
C LYS A 651 7.34 -1.64 27.87
N ILE A 652 6.66 -2.37 28.76
CA ILE A 652 7.03 -3.75 29.12
C ILE A 652 6.94 -4.68 27.90
N THR A 653 5.91 -4.53 27.07
CA THR A 653 5.81 -5.29 25.81
C THR A 653 6.92 -4.93 24.82
N CYS A 654 7.31 -3.66 24.69
CA CYS A 654 8.44 -3.26 23.84
C CYS A 654 9.75 -3.91 24.33
N GLU A 655 10.04 -3.84 25.62
CA GLU A 655 11.20 -4.51 26.24
C GLU A 655 11.18 -6.02 26.00
N LYS A 656 9.99 -6.65 26.00
CA LYS A 656 9.83 -8.08 25.68
C LYS A 656 10.06 -8.38 24.20
N ILE A 657 9.64 -7.49 23.29
CA ILE A 657 9.88 -7.63 21.85
C ILE A 657 11.37 -7.48 21.56
N GLU A 658 12.04 -6.49 22.14
CA GLU A 658 13.49 -6.29 22.00
C GLU A 658 14.28 -7.53 22.50
N ALA A 659 13.84 -8.15 23.61
CA ALA A 659 14.45 -9.39 24.09
C ALA A 659 14.26 -10.57 23.11
N LEU A 660 13.08 -10.70 22.50
CA LEU A 660 12.80 -11.73 21.50
C LEU A 660 13.54 -11.48 20.18
N GLU A 661 13.72 -10.23 19.78
CA GLU A 661 14.52 -9.86 18.61
C GLU A 661 16.01 -10.20 18.82
N GLN A 662 16.52 -9.96 20.03
CA GLN A 662 17.89 -10.36 20.39
C GLN A 662 18.04 -11.90 20.37
N GLU A 663 17.10 -12.64 20.96
CA GLU A 663 17.09 -14.10 20.93
C GLU A 663 17.01 -14.65 19.50
N ASN A 664 16.20 -14.03 18.64
CA ASN A 664 16.09 -14.42 17.24
C ASN A 664 17.40 -14.13 16.47
N SER A 665 18.07 -13.01 16.75
CA SER A 665 19.39 -12.69 16.20
C SER A 665 20.44 -13.72 16.59
N ASP A 666 20.43 -14.15 17.86
CA ASP A 666 21.34 -15.18 18.37
C ASP A 666 21.07 -16.55 17.72
N LEU A 667 19.80 -16.92 17.56
CA LEU A 667 19.39 -18.14 16.85
C LEU A 667 19.73 -18.10 15.35
N GLU A 668 19.64 -16.94 14.70
CA GLU A 668 20.11 -16.77 13.33
C GLU A 668 21.62 -16.96 13.20
N MET A 669 22.40 -16.43 14.15
CA MET A 669 23.84 -16.65 14.20
C MET A 669 24.18 -18.13 14.40
N GLU A 670 23.44 -18.84 15.25
CA GLU A 670 23.60 -20.27 15.46
C GLU A 670 23.23 -21.09 14.22
N ASN A 671 22.13 -20.74 13.54
CA ASN A 671 21.76 -21.33 12.26
C ASN A 671 22.82 -21.14 11.17
N ARG A 672 23.43 -19.95 11.09
CA ARG A 672 24.54 -19.69 10.17
C ARG A 672 25.77 -20.55 10.49
N LYS A 673 26.07 -20.77 11.78
CA LYS A 673 27.15 -21.67 12.22
C LYS A 673 26.84 -23.13 11.85
N LEU A 674 25.63 -23.60 12.13
CA LEU A 674 25.20 -24.96 11.79
C LEU A 674 25.21 -25.21 10.28
N LYS A 675 24.81 -24.22 9.48
CA LYS A 675 24.88 -24.30 8.02
C LYS A 675 26.32 -24.47 7.51
N LYS A 676 27.28 -23.71 8.07
CA LYS A 676 28.72 -23.88 7.75
C LYS A 676 29.25 -25.26 8.15
N THR A 677 28.82 -25.80 9.29
CA THR A 677 29.19 -27.17 9.69
C THR A 677 28.57 -28.23 8.77
N LEU A 678 27.33 -28.02 8.32
CA LEU A 678 26.65 -28.91 7.37
C LEU A 678 27.35 -28.92 6.01
N ASP A 679 27.75 -27.75 5.50
CA ASP A 679 28.47 -27.63 4.23
C ASP A 679 29.87 -28.26 4.32
N SER A 680 30.52 -28.14 5.48
CA SER A 680 31.79 -28.83 5.75
C SER A 680 31.62 -30.35 5.80
N LEU A 681 30.55 -30.85 6.41
CA LEU A 681 30.23 -32.29 6.43
C LEU A 681 29.90 -32.82 5.03
N LYS A 682 29.16 -32.07 4.21
CA LYS A 682 28.90 -32.44 2.81
C LYS A 682 30.19 -32.55 2.00
N ASN A 683 31.11 -31.60 2.17
CA ASN A 683 32.43 -31.67 1.51
C ASN A 683 33.22 -32.91 1.96
N LEU A 684 33.13 -33.26 3.24
CA LEU A 684 33.76 -34.48 3.77
C LEU A 684 33.12 -35.75 3.16
N THR A 685 31.80 -35.77 3.00
CA THR A 685 31.08 -36.87 2.32
C THR A 685 31.53 -37.03 0.87
N PHE A 686 31.67 -35.93 0.11
CA PHE A 686 32.18 -35.99 -1.25
C PHE A 686 33.62 -36.52 -1.33
N GLN A 687 34.48 -36.15 -0.39
CA GLN A 687 35.84 -36.71 -0.31
C GLN A 687 35.82 -38.21 0.03
N LEU A 688 34.91 -38.63 0.91
CA LEU A 688 34.75 -40.03 1.31
C LEU A 688 34.23 -40.89 0.15
N GLU A 689 33.25 -40.41 -0.61
CA GLU A 689 32.77 -41.06 -1.84
C GLU A 689 33.88 -41.17 -2.91
N SER A 690 34.74 -40.16 -3.03
CA SER A 690 35.89 -40.21 -3.95
C SER A 690 36.90 -41.29 -3.53
N LEU A 691 37.19 -41.39 -2.22
CA LEU A 691 38.09 -42.40 -1.68
C LEU A 691 37.48 -43.81 -1.75
N GLU A 692 36.17 -43.96 -1.57
CA GLU A 692 35.47 -45.24 -1.75
C GLU A 692 35.51 -45.73 -3.20
N LYS A 693 35.40 -44.82 -4.16
CA LYS A 693 35.58 -45.14 -5.59
C LYS A 693 37.00 -45.56 -5.92
N GLU A 694 37.99 -44.84 -5.40
CA GLU A 694 39.41 -45.20 -5.55
C GLU A 694 39.71 -46.56 -4.90
N ASN A 695 39.18 -46.82 -3.71
CA ASN A 695 39.36 -48.10 -3.02
C ASN A 695 38.66 -49.25 -3.78
N SER A 696 37.48 -49.00 -4.36
CA SER A 696 36.79 -49.97 -5.21
C SER A 696 37.59 -50.30 -6.49
N GLN A 697 38.22 -49.28 -7.10
CA GLN A 697 39.12 -49.48 -8.25
C GLN A 697 40.36 -50.30 -7.85
N LEU A 698 40.98 -49.99 -6.72
CA LEU A 698 42.12 -50.75 -6.20
C LEU A 698 41.75 -52.20 -5.84
N ASP A 699 40.52 -52.44 -5.38
CA ASP A 699 40.00 -53.79 -5.13
C ASP A 699 39.76 -54.55 -6.44
N GLU A 700 39.25 -53.90 -7.49
CA GLU A 700 39.12 -54.49 -8.83
C GLU A 700 40.49 -54.83 -9.43
N GLU A 701 41.46 -53.91 -9.35
CA GLU A 701 42.84 -54.14 -9.78
C GLU A 701 43.49 -55.30 -8.99
N ASN A 702 43.29 -55.36 -7.68
CA ASN A 702 43.75 -56.49 -6.87
C ASN A 702 43.08 -57.80 -7.27
N LEU A 703 41.80 -57.79 -7.63
CA LEU A 703 41.08 -58.96 -8.10
C LEU A 703 41.64 -59.44 -9.46
N GLU A 704 41.95 -58.51 -10.36
CA GLU A 704 42.60 -58.82 -11.64
C GLU A 704 44.02 -59.35 -11.46
N LEU A 705 44.81 -58.74 -10.59
CA LEU A 705 46.14 -59.24 -10.22
C LEU A 705 46.06 -60.64 -9.59
N ARG A 706 45.05 -60.92 -8.76
CA ARG A 706 44.81 -62.27 -8.22
C ARG A 706 44.42 -63.26 -9.32
N ARG A 707 43.55 -62.87 -10.27
CA ARG A 707 43.17 -63.72 -11.43
C ARG A 707 44.37 -64.01 -12.33
N THR A 708 45.25 -63.04 -12.56
CA THR A 708 46.48 -63.25 -13.34
C THR A 708 47.47 -64.14 -12.60
N ILE A 709 47.65 -63.97 -11.28
CA ILE A 709 48.46 -64.88 -10.46
C ILE A 709 47.87 -66.31 -10.47
N GLU A 710 46.55 -66.47 -10.37
CA GLU A 710 45.90 -67.79 -10.41
C GLU A 710 46.07 -68.46 -11.80
N SER A 711 45.98 -67.68 -12.88
CA SER A 711 46.31 -68.11 -14.24
C SER A 711 47.78 -68.55 -14.34
N LEU A 712 48.71 -67.76 -13.79
CA LEU A 712 50.15 -68.09 -13.76
C LEU A 712 50.45 -69.30 -12.87
N LYS A 713 49.67 -69.56 -11.82
CA LYS A 713 49.74 -70.81 -11.04
C LYS A 713 49.24 -72.00 -11.85
N CYS A 714 48.13 -71.86 -12.59
CA CYS A 714 47.63 -72.89 -13.49
C CYS A 714 48.65 -73.24 -14.59
N THR A 715 49.34 -72.24 -15.16
CA THR A 715 50.43 -72.49 -16.12
C THR A 715 51.66 -73.11 -15.44
N SER A 716 51.99 -72.71 -14.21
CA SER A 716 53.06 -73.33 -13.41
C SER A 716 52.77 -74.81 -13.07
N ILE A 717 51.52 -75.15 -12.73
CA ILE A 717 51.08 -76.55 -12.52
C ILE A 717 51.16 -77.34 -13.85
N LYS A 718 50.79 -76.73 -14.98
CA LYS A 718 50.93 -77.32 -16.31
C LYS A 718 52.39 -77.60 -16.66
N VAL A 719 53.30 -76.68 -16.32
CA VAL A 719 54.75 -76.83 -16.50
C VAL A 719 55.32 -77.93 -15.59
N ALA A 720 54.85 -78.04 -14.35
CA ALA A 720 55.24 -79.12 -13.43
C ALA A 720 54.75 -80.51 -13.89
N GLN A 721 53.54 -80.60 -14.46
CA GLN A 721 53.04 -81.84 -15.09
C GLN A 721 53.88 -82.23 -16.31
N LEU A 722 54.23 -81.27 -17.18
CA LEU A 722 55.11 -81.50 -18.33
C LEU A 722 56.55 -81.86 -17.92
N GLN A 723 57.02 -81.43 -16.75
CA GLN A 723 58.31 -81.85 -16.18
C GLN A 723 58.31 -83.28 -15.63
N LEU A 724 57.17 -83.77 -15.13
CA LEU A 724 57.00 -85.15 -14.68
C LEU A 724 56.96 -86.11 -15.90
N GLU A 725 56.21 -85.71 -16.93
CA GLU A 725 56.10 -86.42 -18.21
C GLU A 725 57.46 -86.43 -18.95
N ASN A 726 58.24 -85.34 -18.87
CA ASN A 726 59.62 -85.31 -19.36
C ASN A 726 60.56 -86.29 -18.65
N LYS A 727 60.40 -86.52 -17.34
CA LYS A 727 61.24 -87.49 -16.59
C LYS A 727 60.95 -88.94 -16.99
N GLU A 728 59.69 -89.26 -17.32
CA GLU A 728 59.31 -90.58 -17.83
C GLU A 728 59.85 -90.82 -19.25
N LEU A 729 59.74 -89.79 -20.11
CA LEU A 729 60.31 -89.78 -21.48
C LEU A 729 61.86 -89.77 -21.49
N GLU A 730 62.52 -89.20 -20.48
CA GLU A 730 63.99 -89.22 -20.35
C GLU A 730 64.53 -90.65 -20.12
N SER A 731 63.74 -91.55 -19.50
CA SER A 731 64.12 -92.96 -19.31
C SER A 731 63.95 -93.80 -20.59
N GLU A 732 62.99 -93.47 -21.46
CA GLU A 732 62.85 -94.05 -22.81
C GLU A 732 63.90 -93.49 -23.79
N LYS A 733 64.30 -92.22 -23.62
CA LYS A 733 65.36 -91.53 -24.37
C LYS A 733 66.75 -92.16 -24.15
N GLU A 734 67.00 -92.81 -23.02
CA GLU A 734 68.25 -93.52 -22.76
C GLU A 734 68.38 -94.84 -23.55
N GLN A 735 67.26 -95.46 -23.95
CA GLN A 735 67.24 -96.61 -24.87
C GLN A 735 67.33 -96.22 -26.35
N LEU A 736 66.83 -95.04 -26.74
CA LEU A 736 66.90 -94.50 -28.12
C LEU A 736 68.19 -93.71 -28.42
N LYS A 737 69.02 -93.43 -27.40
CA LYS A 737 70.34 -92.77 -27.53
C LYS A 737 71.39 -93.60 -28.28
N LYS A 738 71.19 -94.91 -28.44
CA LYS A 738 72.04 -95.77 -29.30
C LYS A 738 71.67 -95.70 -30.79
N SER A 739 70.50 -95.17 -31.14
CA SER A 739 70.00 -95.10 -32.53
C SER A 739 70.08 -93.69 -33.15
N LEU A 740 70.46 -92.66 -32.38
CA LEU A 740 70.47 -91.25 -32.79
C LEU A 740 71.85 -90.71 -33.25
N GLU A 741 72.90 -91.53 -33.32
CA GLU A 741 74.13 -91.13 -34.05
C GLU A 741 73.91 -90.98 -35.57
N LEU A 742 72.81 -91.52 -36.10
CA LEU A 742 72.47 -91.48 -37.52
C LEU A 742 71.69 -90.25 -37.98
N MET A 743 71.29 -89.32 -37.10
CA MET A 743 70.38 -88.22 -37.47
C MET A 743 70.91 -86.82 -37.12
N LYS A 744 72.23 -86.61 -37.20
CA LYS A 744 72.87 -85.27 -37.14
C LYS A 744 72.78 -84.46 -38.46
N ALA A 745 71.99 -84.91 -39.44
CA ALA A 745 71.91 -84.28 -40.77
C ALA A 745 70.69 -83.35 -40.99
N SER A 746 69.75 -83.20 -40.04
CA SER A 746 68.48 -82.47 -40.26
C SER A 746 68.37 -81.09 -39.58
N PHE A 747 69.47 -80.55 -39.02
CA PHE A 747 69.47 -79.31 -38.24
C PHE A 747 69.40 -78.00 -39.07
N LYS A 748 69.48 -78.06 -40.41
CA LYS A 748 69.54 -76.85 -41.27
C LYS A 748 68.19 -76.27 -41.72
N LYS A 749 67.05 -76.70 -41.17
CA LYS A 749 65.70 -76.20 -41.58
C LYS A 749 65.05 -75.24 -40.56
N THR A 750 65.55 -75.16 -39.34
CA THR A 750 64.89 -74.41 -38.25
C THR A 750 65.25 -72.92 -38.24
N GLU A 751 66.37 -72.53 -38.83
CA GLU A 751 66.89 -71.14 -38.84
C GLU A 751 66.05 -70.17 -39.72
N ARG A 752 65.11 -70.68 -40.54
CA ARG A 752 64.25 -69.85 -41.42
C ARG A 752 62.90 -69.45 -40.81
N LEU A 753 62.48 -70.05 -39.69
CA LEU A 753 61.19 -69.73 -39.06
C LEU A 753 61.28 -68.62 -37.99
N GLU A 754 62.47 -68.35 -37.47
CA GLU A 754 62.71 -67.35 -36.42
C GLU A 754 62.60 -65.90 -36.95
N VAL A 755 63.03 -65.68 -38.20
CA VAL A 755 62.97 -64.36 -38.87
C VAL A 755 61.53 -63.97 -39.25
N SER A 756 60.64 -64.95 -39.46
CA SER A 756 59.22 -64.68 -39.80
C SER A 756 58.39 -64.26 -38.59
N TYR A 757 58.79 -64.65 -37.38
CA TYR A 757 58.05 -64.32 -36.16
C TYR A 757 58.31 -62.88 -35.68
N GLN A 758 59.54 -62.37 -35.85
CA GLN A 758 59.88 -60.99 -35.50
C GLN A 758 59.19 -59.95 -36.41
N GLY A 759 58.94 -60.27 -37.68
CA GLY A 759 58.21 -59.39 -38.59
C GLY A 759 56.71 -59.27 -38.26
N LEU A 760 56.09 -60.36 -37.79
CA LEU A 760 54.67 -60.36 -37.37
C LEU A 760 54.44 -59.58 -36.08
N ASP A 761 55.40 -59.61 -35.14
CA ASP A 761 55.29 -58.86 -33.88
C ASP A 761 55.32 -57.34 -34.10
N THR A 762 56.19 -56.86 -35.00
CA THR A 762 56.27 -55.43 -35.34
C THR A 762 55.03 -54.91 -36.07
N GLU A 763 54.38 -55.74 -36.89
CA GLU A 763 53.13 -55.36 -37.59
C GLU A 763 51.95 -55.32 -36.61
N ASN A 764 51.92 -56.24 -35.64
CA ASN A 764 50.87 -56.29 -34.62
C ASN A 764 50.92 -55.07 -33.67
N GLN A 765 52.12 -54.66 -33.24
CA GLN A 765 52.29 -53.44 -32.44
C GLN A 765 51.88 -52.17 -33.19
N ARG A 766 52.05 -52.16 -34.53
CA ARG A 766 51.63 -51.03 -35.38
C ARG A 766 50.11 -50.97 -35.53
N LEU A 767 49.45 -52.11 -35.70
CA LEU A 767 48.00 -52.22 -35.73
C LEU A 767 47.35 -51.88 -34.37
N GLN A 768 47.97 -52.27 -33.25
CA GLN A 768 47.51 -51.91 -31.91
C GLN A 768 47.49 -50.38 -31.69
N LYS A 769 48.58 -49.69 -32.08
CA LYS A 769 48.65 -48.22 -32.00
C LYS A 769 47.67 -47.53 -32.95
N ALA A 770 47.41 -48.09 -34.13
CA ALA A 770 46.41 -47.56 -35.05
C ALA A 770 44.98 -47.70 -34.48
N LEU A 771 44.69 -48.82 -33.80
CA LEU A 771 43.42 -49.07 -33.14
C LEU A 771 43.19 -48.19 -31.90
N GLU A 772 44.24 -47.95 -31.11
CA GLU A 772 44.16 -47.01 -29.97
C GLU A 772 43.89 -45.57 -30.43
N ASN A 773 44.52 -45.16 -31.53
CA ASN A 773 44.29 -43.83 -32.09
C ASN A 773 42.90 -43.69 -32.71
N SER A 774 42.37 -44.72 -33.36
CA SER A 774 40.99 -44.69 -33.86
C SER A 774 39.96 -44.73 -32.73
N SER A 775 40.22 -45.49 -31.66
CA SER A 775 39.36 -45.52 -30.46
C SER A 775 39.31 -44.16 -29.75
N LYS A 776 40.44 -43.47 -29.58
CA LYS A 776 40.48 -42.10 -29.04
C LYS A 776 39.72 -41.10 -29.91
N LYS A 777 39.77 -41.27 -31.24
CA LYS A 777 39.02 -40.44 -32.19
C LYS A 777 37.51 -40.68 -32.09
N ILE A 778 37.10 -41.92 -31.89
CA ILE A 778 35.70 -42.30 -31.68
C ILE A 778 35.18 -41.68 -30.36
N GLN A 779 35.92 -41.80 -29.26
CA GLN A 779 35.52 -41.20 -27.98
C GLN A 779 35.39 -39.67 -28.04
N GLN A 780 36.27 -38.98 -28.79
CA GLN A 780 36.14 -37.53 -29.01
C GLN A 780 34.86 -37.19 -29.79
N LEU A 781 34.55 -37.93 -30.85
CA LEU A 781 33.33 -37.72 -31.63
C LEU A 781 32.06 -38.05 -30.84
N GLU A 782 32.11 -39.05 -29.96
CA GLU A 782 31.01 -39.39 -29.05
C GLU A 782 30.77 -38.28 -28.02
N SER A 783 31.85 -37.67 -27.48
CA SER A 783 31.75 -36.51 -26.59
C SER A 783 31.15 -35.30 -27.30
N GLU A 784 31.63 -34.97 -28.50
CA GLU A 784 31.11 -33.85 -29.30
C GLU A 784 29.62 -34.06 -29.66
N LEU A 785 29.22 -35.30 -29.96
CA LEU A 785 27.83 -35.64 -30.25
C LEU A 785 26.94 -35.52 -29.00
N HIS A 786 27.44 -35.93 -27.83
CA HIS A 786 26.76 -35.74 -26.56
C HIS A 786 26.58 -34.26 -26.21
N ASP A 787 27.62 -33.46 -26.38
CA ASP A 787 27.56 -32.01 -26.14
C ASP A 787 26.52 -31.34 -27.07
N LEU A 788 26.52 -31.69 -28.36
CA LEU A 788 25.53 -31.20 -29.32
C LEU A 788 24.09 -31.65 -29.00
N GLU A 789 23.90 -32.87 -28.49
CA GLU A 789 22.58 -33.35 -28.05
C GLU A 789 22.08 -32.55 -26.83
N THR A 790 22.94 -32.27 -25.86
CA THR A 790 22.56 -31.44 -24.71
C THR A 790 22.23 -30.01 -25.13
N GLU A 791 23.01 -29.41 -26.03
CA GLU A 791 22.75 -28.08 -26.57
C GLU A 791 21.39 -28.04 -27.29
N ASN A 792 21.09 -29.04 -28.11
CA ASN A 792 19.81 -29.14 -28.83
C ASN A 792 18.62 -29.28 -27.85
N GLN A 793 18.74 -30.06 -26.78
CA GLN A 793 17.71 -30.16 -25.73
C GLN A 793 17.48 -28.82 -25.02
N THR A 794 18.55 -28.06 -24.73
CA THR A 794 18.41 -26.73 -24.12
C THR A 794 17.75 -25.72 -25.06
N LEU A 795 18.09 -25.73 -26.35
CA LEU A 795 17.45 -24.90 -27.37
C LEU A 795 15.97 -25.24 -27.53
N GLN A 796 15.60 -26.52 -27.48
CA GLN A 796 14.22 -26.96 -27.56
C GLN A 796 13.39 -26.49 -26.35
N LYS A 797 13.98 -26.54 -25.14
CA LYS A 797 13.37 -26.00 -23.93
C LYS A 797 13.17 -24.48 -24.01
N ASN A 798 14.20 -23.75 -24.44
CA ASN A 798 14.12 -22.29 -24.62
C ASN A 798 13.07 -21.89 -25.66
N LEU A 799 12.92 -22.65 -26.74
CA LEU A 799 11.90 -22.42 -27.77
C LEU A 799 10.48 -22.63 -27.24
N GLU A 800 10.27 -23.61 -26.37
CA GLU A 800 8.97 -23.86 -25.74
C GLU A 800 8.64 -22.78 -24.69
N GLU A 801 9.63 -22.32 -23.91
CA GLU A 801 9.49 -21.18 -23.01
C GLU A 801 9.13 -19.89 -23.76
N LEU A 802 9.76 -19.63 -24.92
CA LEU A 802 9.44 -18.49 -25.78
C LEU A 802 8.03 -18.56 -26.38
N LYS A 803 7.53 -19.75 -26.71
CA LYS A 803 6.13 -19.92 -27.15
C LYS A 803 5.14 -19.60 -26.04
N ILE A 804 5.43 -20.02 -24.80
CA ILE A 804 4.59 -19.72 -23.64
C ILE A 804 4.58 -18.21 -23.37
N SER A 805 5.75 -17.55 -23.43
CA SER A 805 5.83 -16.11 -23.26
C SER A 805 5.12 -15.34 -24.38
N SER A 806 5.20 -15.80 -25.63
CA SER A 806 4.50 -15.21 -26.76
C SER A 806 2.97 -15.30 -26.62
N LYS A 807 2.44 -16.46 -26.22
CA LYS A 807 0.99 -16.60 -25.93
C LYS A 807 0.52 -15.72 -24.78
N ARG A 808 1.34 -15.57 -23.73
CA ARG A 808 1.04 -14.69 -22.61
C ARG A 808 1.02 -13.22 -23.03
N LEU A 809 1.94 -12.82 -23.91
CA LEU A 809 1.96 -11.47 -24.48
C LEU A 809 0.72 -11.18 -25.33
N GLU A 810 0.31 -12.11 -26.20
CA GLU A 810 -0.93 -11.97 -26.99
C GLU A 810 -2.19 -11.85 -26.12
N GLN A 811 -2.24 -12.58 -25.01
CA GLN A 811 -3.34 -12.47 -24.05
C GLN A 811 -3.36 -11.10 -23.37
N LEU A 812 -2.20 -10.60 -22.92
CA LEU A 812 -2.06 -9.27 -22.33
C LEU A 812 -2.41 -8.16 -23.34
N GLU A 813 -2.07 -8.30 -24.62
CA GLU A 813 -2.46 -7.34 -25.65
C GLU A 813 -3.98 -7.29 -25.86
N LYS A 814 -4.67 -8.43 -25.77
CA LYS A 814 -6.15 -8.48 -25.86
C LYS A 814 -6.80 -7.84 -24.64
N GLU A 815 -6.30 -8.13 -23.45
CA GLU A 815 -6.77 -7.51 -22.21
C GLU A 815 -6.53 -6.00 -22.22
N ASN A 816 -5.37 -5.54 -22.70
CA ASN A 816 -5.07 -4.12 -22.81
C ASN A 816 -6.02 -3.40 -23.79
N LYS A 817 -6.36 -4.02 -24.92
CA LYS A 817 -7.37 -3.48 -25.85
C LYS A 817 -8.77 -3.39 -25.24
N LEU A 818 -9.16 -4.36 -24.42
CA LEU A 818 -10.44 -4.32 -23.70
C LEU A 818 -10.44 -3.20 -22.64
N LEU A 819 -9.35 -3.05 -21.90
CA LEU A 819 -9.18 -1.97 -20.92
C LEU A 819 -9.16 -0.58 -21.58
N GLU A 820 -8.53 -0.43 -22.75
CA GLU A 820 -8.60 0.82 -23.53
C GLU A 820 -10.02 1.16 -23.97
N GLN A 821 -10.81 0.15 -24.39
CA GLN A 821 -12.21 0.34 -24.75
C GLN A 821 -13.05 0.73 -23.54
N GLU A 822 -12.89 0.06 -22.40
CA GLU A 822 -13.57 0.38 -21.15
C GLU A 822 -13.21 1.78 -20.64
N THR A 823 -11.93 2.15 -20.72
CA THR A 823 -11.46 3.50 -20.37
C THR A 823 -12.11 4.57 -21.26
N SER A 824 -12.21 4.31 -22.56
CA SER A 824 -12.87 5.22 -23.50
C SER A 824 -14.37 5.37 -23.22
N GLN A 825 -15.01 4.31 -22.73
CA GLN A 825 -16.43 4.31 -22.36
C GLN A 825 -16.65 5.07 -21.05
N LEU A 826 -15.85 4.80 -20.03
CA LEU A 826 -15.87 5.52 -18.76
C LEU A 826 -15.62 7.03 -18.95
N GLU A 827 -14.77 7.42 -19.89
CA GLU A 827 -14.54 8.84 -20.19
C GLU A 827 -15.76 9.51 -20.84
N LYS A 828 -16.53 8.80 -21.66
CA LYS A 828 -17.80 9.30 -22.21
C LYS A 828 -18.86 9.44 -21.11
N ASP A 829 -18.96 8.46 -20.23
CA ASP A 829 -19.91 8.46 -19.12
C ASP A 829 -19.56 9.57 -18.11
N LYS A 830 -18.28 9.78 -17.82
CA LYS A 830 -17.79 10.93 -17.05
C LYS A 830 -18.22 12.25 -17.67
N LYS A 831 -18.03 12.44 -18.98
CA LYS A 831 -18.44 13.66 -19.69
C LYS A 831 -19.96 13.86 -19.67
N HIS A 832 -20.73 12.78 -19.67
CA HIS A 832 -22.19 12.85 -19.54
C HIS A 832 -22.60 13.30 -18.12
N LEU A 833 -22.05 12.64 -17.10
CA LEU A 833 -22.29 12.98 -15.69
C LEU A 833 -21.84 14.40 -15.35
N GLU A 834 -20.73 14.89 -15.90
CA GLU A 834 -20.28 16.28 -15.72
C GLU A 834 -21.29 17.29 -16.29
N LYS A 835 -21.93 16.99 -17.43
CA LYS A 835 -22.97 17.84 -18.01
C LYS A 835 -24.25 17.83 -17.15
N GLU A 836 -24.64 16.67 -16.64
CA GLU A 836 -25.79 16.54 -15.74
C GLU A 836 -25.54 17.27 -14.41
N ASN A 837 -24.34 17.15 -13.85
CA ASN A 837 -23.95 17.85 -12.62
C ASN A 837 -23.99 19.37 -12.80
N LYS A 838 -23.50 19.89 -13.94
CA LYS A 838 -23.62 21.32 -14.28
C LYS A 838 -25.08 21.77 -14.36
N ARG A 839 -25.96 20.96 -14.96
CA ARG A 839 -27.40 21.25 -15.05
C ARG A 839 -28.07 21.27 -13.67
N LEU A 840 -27.76 20.28 -12.81
CA LEU A 840 -28.30 20.22 -11.45
C LEU A 840 -27.83 21.38 -10.58
N ARG A 841 -26.56 21.80 -10.72
CA ARG A 841 -26.03 23.00 -10.03
C ARG A 841 -26.76 24.28 -10.45
N GLN A 842 -26.97 24.49 -11.75
CA GLN A 842 -27.76 25.63 -12.24
C GLN A 842 -29.19 25.61 -11.69
N GLN A 843 -29.80 24.42 -11.60
CA GLN A 843 -31.14 24.29 -11.02
C GLN A 843 -31.17 24.60 -9.52
N ALA A 844 -30.13 24.22 -8.78
CA ALA A 844 -30.00 24.55 -7.36
C ALA A 844 -29.85 26.06 -7.17
N GLU A 845 -28.97 26.71 -7.94
CA GLU A 845 -28.73 28.16 -7.86
C GLU A 845 -30.00 28.98 -8.17
N ILE A 846 -30.81 28.54 -9.14
CA ILE A 846 -32.13 29.16 -9.42
C ILE A 846 -33.09 28.99 -8.23
N LYS A 847 -33.11 27.81 -7.59
CA LYS A 847 -33.96 27.57 -6.42
C LYS A 847 -33.52 28.39 -5.22
N ASP A 848 -32.22 28.54 -5.00
CA ASP A 848 -31.66 29.37 -3.93
C ASP A 848 -32.01 30.84 -4.14
N SER A 849 -31.87 31.36 -5.36
CA SER A 849 -32.33 32.72 -5.70
C SER A 849 -33.83 32.89 -5.44
N THR A 850 -34.64 31.89 -5.77
CA THR A 850 -36.09 31.94 -5.53
C THR A 850 -36.43 31.89 -4.03
N LEU A 851 -35.68 31.11 -3.25
CA LEU A 851 -35.82 31.07 -1.78
C LEU A 851 -35.43 32.41 -1.16
N GLU A 852 -34.36 33.05 -1.64
CA GLU A 852 -33.94 34.36 -1.16
C GLU A 852 -35.00 35.44 -1.46
N GLU A 853 -35.58 35.44 -2.66
CA GLU A 853 -36.71 36.31 -3.01
C GLU A 853 -37.92 36.09 -2.08
N ASN A 854 -38.24 34.84 -1.78
CA ASN A 854 -39.32 34.50 -0.84
C ASN A 854 -39.00 34.93 0.59
N ASN A 855 -37.76 34.77 1.05
CA ASN A 855 -37.32 35.22 2.38
C ASN A 855 -37.44 36.75 2.51
N ILE A 856 -37.04 37.50 1.49
CA ILE A 856 -37.22 38.95 1.44
C ILE A 856 -38.71 39.30 1.52
N LYS A 857 -39.56 38.57 0.78
CA LYS A 857 -41.02 38.77 0.81
C LYS A 857 -41.62 38.48 2.18
N ILE A 858 -41.20 37.40 2.85
CA ILE A 858 -41.61 37.06 4.22
C ILE A 858 -41.18 38.17 5.18
N SER A 859 -39.93 38.62 5.12
CA SER A 859 -39.43 39.73 5.96
C SER A 859 -40.23 41.02 5.78
N ASN A 860 -40.64 41.33 4.54
CA ASN A 860 -41.50 42.47 4.25
C ASN A 860 -42.89 42.31 4.89
N LEU A 861 -43.52 41.14 4.72
CA LEU A 861 -44.83 40.84 5.31
C LEU A 861 -44.78 40.84 6.84
N GLU A 862 -43.71 40.35 7.46
CA GLU A 862 -43.52 40.41 8.92
C GLU A 862 -43.41 41.85 9.43
N ARG A 863 -42.69 42.72 8.71
CA ARG A 863 -42.61 44.15 9.04
C ARG A 863 -43.97 44.82 8.93
N GLU A 864 -44.72 44.54 7.88
CA GLU A 864 -46.09 45.05 7.70
C GLU A 864 -47.01 44.55 8.82
N ASN A 865 -46.95 43.27 9.15
CA ASN A 865 -47.74 42.67 10.23
C ASN A 865 -47.40 43.28 11.60
N LYS A 866 -46.11 43.54 11.88
CA LYS A 866 -45.68 44.29 13.08
C LYS A 866 -46.21 45.72 13.09
N SER A 867 -46.30 46.39 11.94
CA SER A 867 -46.90 47.73 11.83
C SER A 867 -48.40 47.71 12.11
N LEU A 868 -49.13 46.79 11.46
CA LEU A 868 -50.56 46.60 11.69
C LEU A 868 -50.87 46.23 13.14
N PHE A 869 -50.03 45.42 13.78
CA PHE A 869 -50.18 45.10 15.20
C PHE A 869 -50.06 46.35 16.08
N LYS A 870 -49.11 47.25 15.79
CA LYS A 870 -48.99 48.53 16.51
C LYS A 870 -50.22 49.40 16.30
N GLU A 871 -50.75 49.47 15.08
CA GLU A 871 -52.00 50.20 14.81
C GLU A 871 -53.17 49.62 15.59
N ILE A 872 -53.31 48.29 15.64
CA ILE A 872 -54.34 47.61 16.45
C ILE A 872 -54.23 47.98 17.94
N VAL A 873 -53.01 48.08 18.47
CA VAL A 873 -52.80 48.51 19.87
C VAL A 873 -53.30 49.94 20.08
N VAL A 874 -52.96 50.86 19.18
CA VAL A 874 -53.43 52.26 19.23
C VAL A 874 -54.96 52.35 19.11
N TYR A 875 -55.57 51.54 18.24
CA TYR A 875 -57.03 51.45 18.13
C TYR A 875 -57.69 50.89 19.40
N LYS A 876 -57.05 49.94 20.08
CA LYS A 876 -57.53 49.43 21.38
C LYS A 876 -57.44 50.50 22.47
N GLU A 877 -56.33 51.23 22.55
CA GLU A 877 -56.15 52.32 23.52
C GLU A 877 -57.16 53.45 23.31
N SER A 878 -57.36 53.88 22.06
CA SER A 878 -58.38 54.88 21.72
C SER A 878 -59.81 54.39 22.01
N SER A 879 -60.11 53.10 21.77
CA SER A 879 -61.40 52.50 22.15
C SER A 879 -61.62 52.50 23.67
N LEU A 880 -60.59 52.19 24.46
CA LEU A 880 -60.66 52.26 25.92
C LEU A 880 -60.92 53.70 26.39
N ARG A 881 -60.19 54.66 25.82
CA ARG A 881 -60.38 56.09 26.14
C ARG A 881 -61.77 56.60 25.77
N LEU A 882 -62.33 56.13 24.65
CA LEU A 882 -63.72 56.45 24.27
C LEU A 882 -64.70 55.92 25.32
N LYS A 883 -64.51 54.69 25.82
CA LYS A 883 -65.37 54.11 26.88
C LYS A 883 -65.28 54.88 28.19
N GLU A 884 -64.10 55.38 28.55
CA GLU A 884 -63.92 56.25 29.72
C GLU A 884 -64.67 57.57 29.55
N LEU A 885 -64.51 58.23 28.40
CA LEU A 885 -65.23 59.46 28.08
C LEU A 885 -66.76 59.25 28.05
N GLU A 886 -67.25 58.11 27.54
CA GLU A 886 -68.67 57.76 27.61
C GLU A 886 -69.16 57.60 29.05
N LYS A 887 -68.33 57.04 29.93
CA LYS A 887 -68.65 56.89 31.35
C LYS A 887 -68.70 58.25 32.04
N GLU A 888 -67.70 59.10 31.83
CA GLU A 888 -67.68 60.48 32.33
C GLU A 888 -68.88 61.28 31.84
N ASN A 889 -69.22 61.18 30.55
CA ASN A 889 -70.39 61.86 29.99
C ASN A 889 -71.69 61.38 30.64
N LYS A 890 -71.84 60.05 30.88
CA LYS A 890 -72.98 59.51 31.64
C LYS A 890 -73.04 60.07 33.07
N GLU A 891 -71.91 60.24 33.73
CA GLU A 891 -71.83 60.83 35.07
C GLU A 891 -72.17 62.34 35.06
N LEU A 892 -71.68 63.10 34.08
CA LEU A 892 -72.04 64.50 33.87
C LEU A 892 -73.53 64.67 33.58
N VAL A 893 -74.12 63.82 32.73
CA VAL A 893 -75.57 63.83 32.47
C VAL A 893 -76.36 63.54 33.75
N LYS A 894 -75.92 62.58 34.58
CA LYS A 894 -76.54 62.35 35.90
C LYS A 894 -76.43 63.57 36.79
N ARG A 895 -75.26 64.23 36.84
CA ARG A 895 -75.04 65.47 37.62
C ARG A 895 -75.96 66.60 37.15
N ALA A 896 -76.00 66.87 35.85
CA ALA A 896 -76.88 67.86 35.26
C ALA A 896 -78.36 67.58 35.53
N THR A 897 -78.76 66.30 35.56
CA THR A 897 -80.14 65.90 35.91
C THR A 897 -80.45 66.19 37.38
N ILE A 898 -79.50 65.94 38.29
CA ILE A 898 -79.62 66.26 39.72
C ILE A 898 -79.70 67.78 39.90
N ASP A 899 -78.82 68.54 39.25
CA ASP A 899 -78.80 69.99 39.33
C ASP A 899 -80.12 70.58 38.80
N LYS A 900 -80.64 70.06 37.68
CA LYS A 900 -81.95 70.45 37.14
C LYS A 900 -83.09 70.18 38.13
N LYS A 901 -83.11 69.01 38.79
CA LYS A 901 -84.11 68.70 39.84
C LYS A 901 -83.99 69.67 41.01
N THR A 902 -82.77 69.92 41.48
CA THR A 902 -82.50 70.87 42.57
C THR A 902 -82.99 72.27 42.22
N LEU A 903 -82.77 72.72 40.97
CA LEU A 903 -83.21 74.02 40.48
C LEU A 903 -84.75 74.10 40.37
N VAL A 904 -85.43 73.00 40.01
CA VAL A 904 -86.90 72.92 40.05
C VAL A 904 -87.40 73.02 41.49
N THR A 905 -86.82 72.28 42.44
CA THR A 905 -87.18 72.37 43.86
C THR A 905 -86.97 73.77 44.42
N LEU A 906 -85.83 74.41 44.14
CA LEU A 906 -85.58 75.79 44.56
C LEU A 906 -86.55 76.79 43.91
N ARG A 907 -86.98 76.56 42.66
CA ARG A 907 -88.03 77.36 42.02
C ARG A 907 -89.38 77.18 42.71
N GLU A 908 -89.75 75.95 43.07
CA GLU A 908 -90.97 75.66 43.83
C GLU A 908 -90.93 76.33 45.21
N ASP A 909 -89.82 76.22 45.93
CA ASP A 909 -89.60 76.88 47.23
C ASP A 909 -89.69 78.40 47.12
N LEU A 910 -89.08 78.99 46.08
CA LEU A 910 -89.16 80.44 45.84
C LEU A 910 -90.59 80.89 45.51
N VAL A 911 -91.34 80.10 44.73
CA VAL A 911 -92.76 80.38 44.45
C VAL A 911 -93.59 80.27 45.73
N ASN A 912 -93.34 79.25 46.55
CA ASN A 912 -94.01 79.06 47.84
C ASN A 912 -93.73 80.22 48.80
N GLU A 913 -92.49 80.67 48.92
CA GLU A 913 -92.14 81.86 49.70
C GLU A 913 -92.77 83.12 49.11
N LYS A 914 -92.76 83.31 47.79
CA LYS A 914 -93.44 84.45 47.16
C LYS A 914 -94.95 84.45 47.43
N LEU A 915 -95.59 83.29 47.40
CA LEU A 915 -97.00 83.12 47.78
C LEU A 915 -97.23 83.45 49.26
N LYS A 916 -96.36 83.01 50.18
CA LYS A 916 -96.44 83.40 51.59
C LYS A 916 -96.27 84.91 51.79
N THR A 917 -95.30 85.53 51.12
CA THR A 917 -95.09 86.98 51.18
C THR A 917 -96.29 87.73 50.61
N GLN A 918 -96.91 87.22 49.54
CA GLN A 918 -98.13 87.81 48.99
C GLN A 918 -99.33 87.63 49.91
N GLN A 919 -99.46 86.47 50.58
CA GLN A 919 -100.48 86.24 51.62
C GLN A 919 -100.30 87.24 52.78
N MET A 920 -99.06 87.41 53.25
CA MET A 920 -98.72 88.36 54.31
C MET A 920 -98.98 89.82 53.88
N ASN A 921 -98.70 90.18 52.63
CA ASN A 921 -99.08 91.49 52.07
C ASN A 921 -100.60 91.67 51.99
N ASN A 922 -101.35 90.65 51.56
CA ASN A 922 -102.82 90.71 51.54
C ASN A 922 -103.39 90.84 52.96
N ASP A 923 -102.80 90.18 53.93
CA ASP A 923 -103.19 90.31 55.34
C ASP A 923 -102.81 91.68 55.90
N LEU A 924 -101.66 92.26 55.50
CA LEU A 924 -101.31 93.66 55.78
C LEU A 924 -102.26 94.66 55.11
N GLU A 925 -102.71 94.40 53.88
CA GLU A 925 -103.72 95.22 53.19
C GLU A 925 -105.09 95.12 53.85
N LYS A 926 -105.51 93.93 54.31
CA LYS A 926 -106.70 93.76 55.14
C LYS A 926 -106.57 94.51 56.45
N LEU A 927 -105.42 94.42 57.12
CA LEU A 927 -105.15 95.17 58.34
C LEU A 927 -105.18 96.67 58.07
N ALA A 928 -104.63 97.13 56.93
CA ALA A 928 -104.70 98.52 56.49
C ALA A 928 -106.16 98.95 56.20
N HIS A 929 -106.96 98.11 55.57
CA HIS A 929 -108.40 98.35 55.36
C HIS A 929 -109.20 98.36 56.68
N GLU A 930 -108.87 97.49 57.64
CA GLU A 930 -109.47 97.49 58.98
C GLU A 930 -109.07 98.74 59.77
N LEU A 931 -107.82 99.18 59.68
CA LEU A 931 -107.33 100.45 60.25
C LEU A 931 -108.02 101.66 59.60
N GLU A 932 -108.24 101.63 58.29
CA GLU A 932 -108.98 102.66 57.55
C GLU A 932 -110.47 102.69 57.95
N LYS A 933 -111.09 101.53 58.22
CA LYS A 933 -112.46 101.40 58.72
C LYS A 933 -112.66 101.97 60.13
N ILE A 934 -111.60 102.04 60.93
CA ILE A 934 -111.60 102.58 62.30
C ILE A 934 -111.18 104.09 62.29
N GLY A 935 -110.93 104.67 61.11
CA GLY A 935 -110.64 106.11 60.96
C GLY A 935 -109.17 106.49 61.09
N LEU A 936 -108.24 105.52 61.02
CA LEU A 936 -106.79 105.74 61.05
C LEU A 936 -106.21 105.67 59.63
N ASN A 937 -106.13 106.82 58.96
CA ASN A 937 -105.57 106.94 57.61
C ASN A 937 -104.02 106.79 57.65
N LYS A 938 -103.46 105.91 56.82
CA LYS A 938 -102.03 105.58 56.71
C LYS A 938 -101.15 106.80 56.37
N GLU A 939 -101.69 107.80 55.66
CA GLU A 939 -100.97 109.05 55.35
C GLU A 939 -100.85 110.01 56.56
N ARG A 940 -101.60 109.79 57.65
CA ARG A 940 -101.46 110.57 58.90
C ARG A 940 -100.51 109.94 59.93
N LEU A 941 -100.12 108.67 59.76
CA LEU A 941 -99.14 107.96 60.61
C LEU A 941 -97.71 108.00 60.06
N LEU A 942 -97.51 108.43 58.81
CA LEU A 942 -96.20 108.56 58.17
C LEU A 942 -95.57 109.97 58.30
N HIS A 943 -96.24 110.90 58.99
CA HIS A 943 -95.70 112.26 59.21
C HIS A 943 -95.03 112.48 60.58
N ASP A 944 -95.04 111.48 61.49
CA ASP A 944 -94.42 111.58 62.82
C ASP A 944 -93.20 110.66 63.04
N GLU A 945 -92.71 109.95 62.01
CA GLU A 945 -91.46 109.15 62.09
C GLU A 945 -90.49 109.49 60.94
N GLN A 946 -90.13 110.77 60.83
CA GLN A 946 -88.88 111.21 60.21
C GLN A 946 -87.95 111.76 61.30
N SER A 947 -87.32 110.87 62.07
CA SER A 947 -86.07 111.17 62.79
C SER A 947 -85.41 109.89 63.35
N SER A 948 -84.11 109.75 63.10
CA SER A 948 -83.19 108.67 63.50
C SER A 948 -83.30 107.37 62.70
N ASP A 949 -82.24 106.68 62.29
CA ASP A 949 -80.78 106.93 62.29
C ASP A 949 -80.17 105.86 61.34
N ASP A 950 -79.00 106.21 60.79
CA ASP A 950 -77.89 105.40 60.22
C ASP A 950 -78.09 103.93 59.75
#